data_AF-A0A6L6XKT7-F1
#
_entry.id   AF-A0A6L6XKT7-F1
#
_cell.length_a   1.000
_cell.length_b   1.000
_cell.length_c   1.000
_cell.angle_alpha   90.00
_cell.angle_beta   90.00
_cell.angle_gamma   90.00
#
_symmetry.space_group_name_H-M   'P 1'
#
loop_
_entity.id
_entity.type
_entity.pdbx_description
1 polymer ?
#
loop_
_entity_poly.entity_id
_entity_poly.type
_entity_poly.pdbx_seq_one_letter_code
_entity_poly.pdbx_strand_id
1 'polypeptide(L)'
;MGLLRELEQKNLDGVIRELTENPTCIDDTTEKGVPLALYAAELGDFPIVKYIVEYSRASMNTMDEDHRTILHYAAKSGNLEMNRYLVEKVGMDITAGDRWCVTPYQIAYERKDEKLLSYYKERIGASYEEMYHNPIRRGMFPDPSIVRVGEDYYMVNSSFIFFPCIPISHSKDLIHWEIIGHAITDPQWAALDELEGGRGYWAPDISYDNGKFYVTATYRLNDTGTVYRKQIVVSSDRPEGPYSKPAVIDEDGIDPSIFHENGRHYMLLNRGARILELNDDCTKQISEAKLLYYGDQKRAPEGPHLLKKDGYYYLFLAEGGTGAGHRISVARSKTLMGNYEPCPYNPIMRQMDEGAAIRRCGHGKPVCTQNGEWYMVYLCGRMIGDGYSMLGRETALDPVSWTADGWPVVNGLKGPSVLQKKPDLPEWLPKETASVSEDGIRSVAADAEQTVTAAAGWDKKWMTPRVPEPEGILFLPSGIRIKGSRFPLKDVAARNILLQRQTSFCFRAETGLFIPKLADGQEAGLTCYYDENTWVCLALCKADGYYIQAKEHIGEKDILHEKYMLSDDCAGKKITLKVKTEYLRRLFTFCVEGQEETAAAELPDVFYLCDEGIRMGKRFTGAMTGIYAVAGEQKLYADFSHFIYQDIE
;
A
#
# COMPACT_ATOMS: atom_id res chain seq x y z
N MET A 1 35.85 -9.81 24.03
CA MET A 1 35.34 -11.18 24.30
C MET A 1 35.11 -11.50 25.79
N GLY A 2 35.73 -10.78 26.75
CA GLY A 2 35.49 -11.02 28.18
C GLY A 2 34.03 -10.79 28.58
N LEU A 3 33.49 -9.60 28.28
CA LEU A 3 32.09 -9.27 28.58
C LEU A 3 31.07 -10.28 28.02
N LEU A 4 31.17 -10.64 26.73
CA LEU A 4 30.25 -11.62 26.11
C LEU A 4 30.21 -12.93 26.90
N ARG A 5 31.38 -13.45 27.30
CA ARG A 5 31.47 -14.68 28.09
C ARG A 5 30.80 -14.51 29.46
N GLU A 6 31.02 -13.39 30.14
CA GLU A 6 30.40 -13.13 31.45
C GLU A 6 28.87 -12.98 31.35
N LEU A 7 28.37 -12.38 30.26
CA LEU A 7 26.94 -12.32 29.95
C LEU A 7 26.35 -13.73 29.76
N GLU A 8 26.97 -14.56 28.92
CA GLU A 8 26.52 -15.93 28.64
C GLU A 8 26.54 -16.82 29.90
N GLN A 9 27.50 -16.59 30.80
CA GLN A 9 27.61 -17.27 32.09
C GLN A 9 26.67 -16.69 33.15
N LYS A 10 25.96 -15.59 32.86
CA LYS A 10 25.11 -14.85 33.81
C LYS A 10 25.87 -14.44 35.08
N ASN A 11 27.15 -14.06 34.92
CA ASN A 11 28.03 -13.68 36.02
C ASN A 11 28.03 -12.16 36.21
N LEU A 12 27.17 -11.66 37.09
CA LEU A 12 27.04 -10.22 37.36
C LEU A 12 28.37 -9.60 37.81
N ASP A 13 29.12 -10.22 38.72
CA ASP A 13 30.40 -9.69 39.20
C ASP A 13 31.45 -9.62 38.07
N GLY A 14 31.42 -10.61 37.17
CA GLY A 14 32.21 -10.62 35.95
C GLY A 14 31.85 -9.46 35.03
N VAL A 15 30.55 -9.25 34.77
CA VAL A 15 30.04 -8.12 33.97
C VAL A 15 30.45 -6.78 34.57
N ILE A 16 30.30 -6.60 35.89
CA ILE A 16 30.71 -5.40 36.61
C ILE A 16 32.21 -5.14 36.42
N ARG A 17 33.04 -6.18 36.58
CA ARG A 17 34.50 -6.06 36.40
C ARG A 17 34.84 -5.65 34.96
N GLU A 18 34.32 -6.36 33.96
CA GLU A 18 34.60 -6.08 32.54
C GLU A 18 34.15 -4.66 32.15
N LEU A 19 32.96 -4.23 32.58
CA LEU A 19 32.44 -2.89 32.28
C LEU A 19 33.14 -1.78 33.06
N THR A 20 33.76 -2.09 34.21
CA THR A 20 34.58 -1.13 34.96
C THR A 20 35.95 -0.97 34.33
N GLU A 21 36.59 -2.08 33.93
CA GLU A 21 37.93 -2.10 33.35
C GLU A 21 37.94 -1.61 31.90
N ASN A 22 36.91 -1.95 31.12
CA ASN A 22 36.77 -1.57 29.72
C ASN A 22 35.31 -1.17 29.39
N PRO A 23 34.84 0.03 29.80
CA PRO A 23 33.45 0.43 29.62
C PRO A 23 32.97 0.38 28.16
N THR A 24 33.86 0.59 27.18
CA THR A 24 33.52 0.60 25.75
C THR A 24 33.11 -0.75 25.21
N CYS A 25 33.46 -1.87 25.86
CA CYS A 25 33.11 -3.19 25.34
C CYS A 25 31.59 -3.47 25.34
N ILE A 26 30.76 -2.66 26.02
CA ILE A 26 29.31 -2.79 25.94
C ILE A 26 28.74 -2.44 24.55
N ASP A 27 29.48 -1.65 23.78
CA ASP A 27 29.14 -1.26 22.41
C ASP A 27 29.60 -2.32 21.38
N ASP A 28 30.30 -3.38 21.83
CA ASP A 28 30.66 -4.52 20.96
C ASP A 28 29.41 -5.28 20.50
N THR A 29 29.58 -6.12 19.49
CA THR A 29 28.52 -7.00 18.96
C THR A 29 28.86 -8.47 19.12
N THR A 30 27.84 -9.33 19.12
CA THR A 30 28.00 -10.78 18.93
C THR A 30 28.50 -11.09 17.51
N GLU A 31 28.84 -12.35 17.22
CA GLU A 31 29.20 -12.81 15.86
C GLU A 31 28.07 -12.56 14.83
N LYS A 32 26.83 -12.47 15.29
CA LYS A 32 25.64 -12.16 14.47
C LYS A 32 25.36 -10.66 14.36
N GLY A 33 26.27 -9.79 14.80
CA GLY A 33 26.10 -8.34 14.74
C GLY A 33 25.15 -7.76 15.79
N VAL A 34 24.62 -8.56 16.71
CA VAL A 34 23.72 -8.06 17.77
C VAL A 34 24.52 -7.31 18.84
N PRO A 35 24.22 -6.04 19.17
CA PRO A 35 24.91 -5.31 20.23
C PRO A 35 24.80 -6.02 21.58
N LEU A 36 25.88 -6.05 22.37
CA LEU A 36 25.94 -6.82 23.62
C LEU A 36 24.91 -6.38 24.65
N ALA A 37 24.55 -5.09 24.69
CA ALA A 37 23.47 -4.59 25.55
C ALA A 37 22.10 -5.21 25.20
N LEU A 38 21.82 -5.45 23.91
CA LEU A 38 20.57 -6.08 23.47
C LEU A 38 20.60 -7.59 23.73
N TYR A 39 21.73 -8.23 23.43
CA TYR A 39 21.93 -9.66 23.67
C TYR A 39 21.81 -10.01 25.16
N ALA A 40 22.30 -9.15 26.07
CA ALA A 40 22.11 -9.32 27.51
C ALA A 40 20.64 -9.45 27.91
N ALA A 41 19.73 -8.71 27.25
CA ALA A 41 18.29 -8.84 27.47
C ALA A 41 17.74 -10.17 26.96
N GLU A 42 18.23 -10.69 25.83
CA GLU A 42 17.81 -12.00 25.32
C GLU A 42 18.11 -13.15 26.30
N LEU A 43 19.26 -13.07 26.99
CA LEU A 43 19.67 -14.05 28.00
C LEU A 43 18.76 -14.07 29.25
N GLY A 44 17.96 -13.01 29.44
CA GLY A 44 16.90 -12.95 30.46
C GLY A 44 17.39 -12.76 31.89
N ASP A 45 18.62 -12.30 32.11
CA ASP A 45 19.16 -12.01 33.45
C ASP A 45 18.89 -10.55 33.85
N PHE A 46 17.83 -10.34 34.64
CA PHE A 46 17.40 -9.00 35.04
C PHE A 46 18.46 -8.22 35.84
N PRO A 47 19.14 -8.78 36.85
CA PRO A 47 20.23 -8.09 37.55
C PRO A 47 21.31 -7.53 36.62
N ILE A 48 21.75 -8.31 35.63
CA ILE A 48 22.75 -7.87 34.64
C ILE A 48 22.20 -6.71 33.79
N VAL A 49 21.00 -6.85 33.23
CA VAL A 49 20.40 -5.81 32.39
C VAL A 49 20.15 -4.53 33.18
N LYS A 50 19.69 -4.65 34.43
CA LYS A 50 19.55 -3.52 35.33
C LYS A 50 20.89 -2.81 35.55
N TYR A 51 21.97 -3.55 35.79
CA TYR A 51 23.30 -2.98 35.93
C TYR A 51 23.75 -2.25 34.65
N ILE A 52 23.54 -2.87 33.48
CA ILE A 52 23.85 -2.25 32.18
C ILE A 52 23.11 -0.92 32.03
N VAL A 53 21.81 -0.87 32.37
CA VAL A 53 21.00 0.35 32.25
C VAL A 53 21.44 1.43 33.24
N GLU A 54 21.74 1.08 34.49
CA GLU A 54 21.97 2.07 35.56
C GLU A 54 23.44 2.52 35.69
N TYR A 55 24.39 1.68 35.29
CA TYR A 55 25.81 1.87 35.62
C TYR A 55 26.78 1.72 34.45
N SER A 56 26.31 1.37 33.25
CA SER A 56 27.15 1.31 32.05
C SER A 56 26.96 2.54 31.14
N ARG A 57 27.78 2.63 30.08
CA ARG A 57 27.64 3.66 29.02
C ARG A 57 26.67 3.29 27.89
N ALA A 58 25.97 2.16 28.00
CA ALA A 58 25.06 1.69 26.95
C ALA A 58 23.96 2.71 26.65
N SER A 59 23.74 3.01 25.38
CA SER A 59 22.58 3.79 24.94
C SER A 59 21.34 2.90 24.86
N MET A 60 20.26 3.31 25.51
CA MET A 60 18.95 2.61 25.42
C MET A 60 18.20 2.89 24.11
N ASN A 61 18.74 3.79 23.28
CA ASN A 61 18.26 4.03 21.91
C ASN A 61 19.01 3.19 20.88
N THR A 62 19.97 2.34 21.30
CA THR A 62 20.65 1.41 20.40
C THR A 62 19.66 0.41 19.82
N MET A 63 19.82 0.13 18.52
CA MET A 63 19.08 -0.88 17.78
C MET A 63 20.05 -1.79 17.04
N ASP A 64 19.61 -3.00 16.68
CA ASP A 64 20.35 -3.85 15.74
C ASP A 64 20.06 -3.47 14.26
N GLU A 65 20.61 -4.23 13.31
CA GLU A 65 20.44 -4.00 11.87
C GLU A 65 18.97 -4.15 11.40
N ASP A 66 18.16 -4.90 12.14
CA ASP A 66 16.72 -5.07 11.93
C ASP A 66 15.90 -3.98 12.64
N HIS A 67 16.52 -2.95 13.22
CA HIS A 67 15.85 -1.92 14.04
C HIS A 67 15.19 -2.45 15.32
N ARG A 68 15.64 -3.60 15.85
CA ARG A 68 15.13 -4.12 17.13
C ARG A 68 15.77 -3.40 18.30
N THR A 69 14.93 -2.98 19.23
CA THR A 69 15.32 -2.37 20.50
C THR A 69 15.58 -3.44 21.57
N ILE A 70 16.14 -3.03 22.70
CA ILE A 70 16.34 -3.92 23.87
C ILE A 70 15.04 -4.57 24.35
N LEU A 71 13.89 -3.91 24.17
CA LEU A 71 12.60 -4.46 24.57
C LEU A 71 12.17 -5.64 23.69
N HIS A 72 12.56 -5.69 22.41
CA HIS A 72 12.30 -6.85 21.55
C HIS A 72 13.02 -8.09 22.10
N TYR A 73 14.29 -7.93 22.46
CA TYR A 73 15.10 -9.00 23.06
C TYR A 73 14.61 -9.39 24.45
N ALA A 74 14.16 -8.41 25.25
CA ALA A 74 13.54 -8.69 26.53
C ALA A 74 12.24 -9.48 26.40
N ALA A 75 11.39 -9.18 25.41
CA ALA A 75 10.17 -9.94 25.13
C ALA A 75 10.49 -11.38 24.70
N LYS A 76 11.54 -11.59 23.89
CA LYS A 76 12.03 -12.93 23.52
C LYS A 76 12.46 -13.75 24.75
N SER A 77 13.02 -13.11 25.78
CA SER A 77 13.46 -13.80 26.99
C SER A 77 12.29 -14.30 27.87
N GLY A 78 11.12 -13.67 27.81
CA GLY A 78 9.99 -13.93 28.72
C GLY A 78 10.15 -13.39 30.15
N ASN A 79 11.22 -12.65 30.45
CA ASN A 79 11.45 -12.12 31.80
C ASN A 79 10.53 -10.91 32.07
N LEU A 80 9.46 -11.12 32.85
CA LEU A 80 8.48 -10.09 33.19
C LEU A 80 9.09 -8.89 33.94
N GLU A 81 9.94 -9.13 34.94
CA GLU A 81 10.51 -8.05 35.77
C GLU A 81 11.40 -7.13 34.94
N MET A 82 12.19 -7.71 34.03
CA MET A 82 12.99 -6.93 33.09
C MET A 82 12.13 -6.13 32.12
N ASN A 83 11.09 -6.74 31.53
CA ASN A 83 10.16 -6.03 30.64
C ASN A 83 9.47 -4.88 31.36
N ARG A 84 9.01 -5.11 32.60
CA ARG A 84 8.44 -4.07 33.45
C ARG A 84 9.42 -2.94 33.70
N TYR A 85 10.65 -3.26 34.05
CA TYR A 85 11.70 -2.27 34.27
C TYR A 85 11.98 -1.42 33.01
N LEU A 86 12.15 -2.05 31.84
CA LEU A 86 12.43 -1.37 30.59
C LEU A 86 11.26 -0.46 30.15
N VAL A 87 10.02 -0.90 30.32
CA VAL A 87 8.85 -0.09 29.98
C VAL A 87 8.64 1.05 30.98
N GLU A 88 8.68 0.77 32.29
CA GLU A 88 8.26 1.74 33.32
C GLU A 88 9.36 2.71 33.74
N LYS A 89 10.62 2.27 33.73
CA LYS A 89 11.76 3.10 34.17
C LYS A 89 12.51 3.72 33.01
N VAL A 90 12.62 3.00 31.89
CA VAL A 90 13.34 3.49 30.70
C VAL A 90 12.40 4.14 29.68
N GLY A 91 11.12 3.75 29.67
CA GLY A 91 10.12 4.32 28.75
C GLY A 91 10.11 3.67 27.37
N MET A 92 10.53 2.40 27.29
CA MET A 92 10.50 1.64 26.03
C MET A 92 9.06 1.39 25.55
N ASP A 93 8.84 1.52 24.24
CA ASP A 93 7.52 1.36 23.63
C ASP A 93 7.23 -0.11 23.28
N ILE A 94 6.19 -0.67 23.90
CA ILE A 94 5.70 -2.05 23.68
C ILE A 94 5.19 -2.26 22.23
N THR A 95 4.78 -1.18 21.57
CA THR A 95 4.15 -1.17 20.24
C THR A 95 5.06 -0.72 19.11
N ALA A 96 6.32 -0.35 19.42
CA ALA A 96 7.31 -0.03 18.41
C ALA A 96 7.69 -1.30 17.63
N GLY A 97 7.60 -1.24 16.31
CA GLY A 97 7.98 -2.35 15.44
C GLY A 97 9.43 -2.27 14.98
N ASP A 98 10.02 -3.42 14.74
CA ASP A 98 11.27 -3.57 14.00
C ASP A 98 11.07 -3.29 12.50
N ARG A 99 12.12 -3.49 11.69
CA ARG A 99 12.09 -3.30 10.21
C ARG A 99 11.00 -4.11 9.51
N TRP A 100 10.56 -5.20 10.13
CA TRP A 100 9.54 -6.11 9.62
C TRP A 100 8.16 -5.86 10.25
N CYS A 101 8.00 -4.75 10.98
CA CYS A 101 6.80 -4.40 11.74
C CYS A 101 6.49 -5.37 12.89
N VAL A 102 7.47 -6.16 13.36
CA VAL A 102 7.27 -7.05 14.52
C VAL A 102 7.50 -6.24 15.79
N THR A 103 6.54 -6.27 16.71
CA THR A 103 6.60 -5.53 17.99
C THR A 103 6.93 -6.43 19.18
N PRO A 104 7.41 -5.88 20.32
CA PRO A 104 7.51 -6.63 21.57
C PRO A 104 6.19 -7.29 21.99
N TYR A 105 5.05 -6.62 21.80
CA TYR A 105 3.75 -7.22 22.10
C TYR A 105 3.48 -8.45 21.23
N GLN A 106 3.75 -8.36 19.92
CA GLN A 106 3.62 -9.49 19.01
C GLN A 106 4.52 -10.66 19.40
N ILE A 107 5.77 -10.40 19.77
CA ILE A 107 6.70 -11.45 20.25
C ILE A 107 6.11 -12.18 21.46
N ALA A 108 5.55 -11.46 22.44
CA ALA A 108 4.89 -12.09 23.59
C ALA A 108 3.65 -12.91 23.18
N TYR A 109 2.88 -12.43 22.21
CA TYR A 109 1.69 -13.10 21.69
C TYR A 109 2.02 -14.41 20.96
N GLU A 110 2.96 -14.39 20.01
CA GLU A 110 3.39 -15.57 19.26
C GLU A 110 3.99 -16.65 20.18
N ARG A 111 4.66 -16.23 21.25
CA ARG A 111 5.22 -17.11 22.28
C ARG A 111 4.18 -17.64 23.26
N LYS A 112 2.95 -17.11 23.24
CA LYS A 112 1.88 -17.40 24.20
C LYS A 112 2.32 -17.14 25.65
N ASP A 113 3.09 -16.07 25.87
CA ASP A 113 3.57 -15.69 27.20
C ASP A 113 2.47 -14.95 27.98
N GLU A 114 1.62 -15.69 28.70
CA GLU A 114 0.46 -15.14 29.42
C GLU A 114 0.83 -14.05 30.42
N LYS A 115 2.02 -14.12 31.03
CA LYS A 115 2.47 -13.13 32.02
C LYS A 115 2.81 -11.81 31.35
N LEU A 116 3.59 -11.86 30.26
CA LEU A 116 3.89 -10.66 29.48
C LEU A 116 2.64 -10.10 28.81
N LEU A 117 1.77 -10.95 28.25
CA LEU A 117 0.51 -10.52 27.64
C LEU A 117 -0.40 -9.81 28.63
N SER A 118 -0.52 -10.33 29.86
CA SER A 118 -1.30 -9.69 30.93
C SER A 118 -0.74 -8.32 31.30
N TYR A 119 0.58 -8.22 31.44
CA TYR A 119 1.26 -6.96 31.73
C TYR A 119 1.13 -5.94 30.60
N TYR A 120 1.39 -6.34 29.35
CA TYR A 120 1.25 -5.46 28.20
C TYR A 120 -0.18 -4.99 28.02
N LYS A 121 -1.18 -5.87 28.24
CA LYS A 121 -2.59 -5.49 28.24
C LYS A 121 -2.89 -4.41 29.28
N GLU A 122 -2.35 -4.54 30.50
CA GLU A 122 -2.50 -3.53 31.56
C GLU A 122 -1.89 -2.19 31.14
N ARG A 123 -0.70 -2.21 30.51
CA ARG A 123 0.01 -0.99 30.09
C ARG A 123 -0.61 -0.29 28.89
N ILE A 124 -1.14 -1.04 27.93
CA ILE A 124 -1.71 -0.54 26.68
C ILE A 124 -3.22 -0.24 26.82
N GLY A 125 -3.92 -0.96 27.71
CA GLY A 125 -5.37 -0.87 27.86
C GLY A 125 -6.16 -1.60 26.76
N ALA A 126 -5.53 -2.59 26.13
CA ALA A 126 -6.10 -3.48 25.11
C ALA A 126 -5.29 -4.79 25.05
N SER A 127 -5.95 -5.93 24.86
CA SER A 127 -5.28 -7.20 24.53
C SER A 127 -4.73 -7.15 23.12
N TYR A 128 -3.85 -8.10 22.76
CA TYR A 128 -3.25 -8.12 21.42
C TYR A 128 -4.29 -8.27 20.29
N GLU A 129 -5.36 -9.01 20.54
CA GLU A 129 -6.49 -9.23 19.62
C GLU A 129 -7.37 -7.98 19.44
N GLU A 130 -7.33 -7.06 20.41
CA GLU A 130 -7.95 -5.74 20.37
C GLU A 130 -7.04 -4.69 19.68
N MET A 131 -5.88 -5.11 19.15
CA MET A 131 -4.97 -4.27 18.38
C MET A 131 -5.10 -4.54 16.87
N TYR A 132 -4.62 -3.61 16.06
CA TYR A 132 -4.44 -3.74 14.62
C TYR A 132 -3.03 -3.33 14.20
N HIS A 133 -2.60 -3.82 13.04
CA HIS A 133 -1.33 -3.45 12.42
C HIS A 133 -1.53 -2.47 11.27
N ASN A 134 -0.71 -1.43 11.22
CA ASN A 134 -0.54 -0.64 10.01
C ASN A 134 0.43 -1.33 9.04
N PRO A 135 0.26 -1.15 7.72
CA PRO A 135 -0.83 -0.44 7.06
C PRO A 135 -2.15 -1.25 7.07
N ILE A 136 -3.29 -0.59 7.29
CA ILE A 136 -4.63 -1.19 7.21
C ILE A 136 -5.01 -1.64 5.79
N ARG A 137 -4.32 -1.11 4.76
CA ARG A 137 -4.41 -1.62 3.38
C ARG A 137 -3.05 -1.66 2.73
N ARG A 138 -2.63 -2.87 2.36
CA ARG A 138 -1.32 -3.14 1.74
C ARG A 138 -1.39 -3.13 0.21
N GLY A 139 -0.25 -2.89 -0.43
CA GLY A 139 -0.17 -2.67 -1.88
C GLY A 139 -0.55 -1.25 -2.31
N MET A 140 -0.74 -1.03 -3.62
CA MET A 140 -1.04 0.29 -4.21
C MET A 140 -2.43 0.83 -3.79
N PHE A 141 -2.48 1.44 -2.60
CA PHE A 141 -3.58 2.24 -2.06
C PHE A 141 -3.08 3.60 -1.55
N PRO A 142 -2.57 4.47 -2.44
CA PRO A 142 -2.13 5.82 -2.08
C PRO A 142 -3.27 6.81 -1.90
N ASP A 143 -2.91 7.96 -1.34
CA ASP A 143 -3.73 9.18 -1.29
C ASP A 143 -5.16 8.91 -0.78
N PRO A 144 -5.34 8.31 0.42
CA PRO A 144 -6.65 7.93 0.92
C PRO A 144 -7.51 9.15 1.27
N SER A 145 -8.71 9.21 0.70
CA SER A 145 -9.77 10.11 1.17
C SER A 145 -10.95 9.30 1.68
N ILE A 146 -11.44 9.65 2.86
CA ILE A 146 -12.50 8.96 3.58
C ILE A 146 -13.71 9.87 3.83
N VAL A 147 -14.90 9.27 3.88
CA VAL A 147 -16.14 9.88 4.39
C VAL A 147 -16.90 8.85 5.23
N ARG A 148 -17.57 9.30 6.29
CA ARG A 148 -18.51 8.49 7.07
C ARG A 148 -19.95 8.89 6.74
N VAL A 149 -20.81 7.92 6.48
CA VAL A 149 -22.26 8.10 6.31
C VAL A 149 -22.98 7.15 7.28
N GLY A 150 -23.53 7.68 8.36
CA GLY A 150 -24.08 6.85 9.43
C GLY A 150 -22.96 6.05 10.13
N GLU A 151 -23.05 4.72 10.07
CA GLU A 151 -22.06 3.77 10.62
C GLU A 151 -21.13 3.18 9.54
N ASP A 152 -21.30 3.61 8.28
CA ASP A 152 -20.53 3.12 7.15
C ASP A 152 -19.42 4.11 6.77
N TYR A 153 -18.25 3.57 6.45
CA TYR A 153 -17.07 4.31 6.05
C TYR A 153 -16.71 3.98 4.62
N TYR A 154 -16.52 5.02 3.79
CA TYR A 154 -16.15 4.86 2.40
C TYR A 154 -14.82 5.56 2.14
N MET A 155 -13.94 4.88 1.42
CA MET A 155 -12.61 5.39 1.09
C MET A 155 -12.30 5.24 -0.39
N VAL A 156 -11.68 6.27 -0.96
CA VAL A 156 -11.14 6.28 -2.32
C VAL A 156 -9.63 6.42 -2.30
N ASN A 157 -8.97 5.86 -3.32
CA ASN A 157 -7.51 5.93 -3.51
C ASN A 157 -7.18 6.24 -4.97
N SER A 158 -6.01 6.83 -5.24
CA SER A 158 -5.55 7.07 -6.61
C SER A 158 -5.41 5.75 -7.39
N SER A 159 -5.77 5.76 -8.66
CA SER A 159 -5.61 4.60 -9.56
C SER A 159 -4.61 4.82 -10.69
N PHE A 160 -4.15 6.05 -10.91
CA PHE A 160 -3.23 6.39 -12.01
C PHE A 160 -3.78 5.93 -13.37
N ILE A 161 -2.96 5.20 -14.14
CA ILE A 161 -3.35 4.61 -15.42
C ILE A 161 -4.21 3.36 -15.27
N PHE A 162 -4.48 2.87 -14.07
CA PHE A 162 -5.18 1.61 -13.93
C PHE A 162 -6.70 1.77 -14.03
N PHE A 163 -7.29 0.86 -14.80
CA PHE A 163 -8.72 0.76 -15.05
C PHE A 163 -9.28 -0.55 -14.43
N PRO A 164 -10.50 -0.54 -13.84
CA PRO A 164 -11.38 0.62 -13.62
C PRO A 164 -10.79 1.68 -12.68
N CYS A 165 -11.18 2.94 -12.84
CA CYS A 165 -10.49 4.06 -12.18
C CYS A 165 -11.09 4.38 -10.80
N ILE A 166 -10.21 4.79 -9.88
CA ILE A 166 -10.54 5.26 -8.52
C ILE A 166 -11.37 4.20 -7.76
N PRO A 167 -10.73 3.19 -7.14
CA PRO A 167 -11.43 2.19 -6.34
C PRO A 167 -12.15 2.84 -5.16
N ILE A 168 -13.36 2.36 -4.90
CA ILE A 168 -14.19 2.77 -3.77
C ILE A 168 -14.28 1.58 -2.83
N SER A 169 -13.85 1.80 -1.60
CA SER A 169 -13.80 0.80 -0.55
C SER A 169 -14.77 1.10 0.57
N HIS A 170 -15.25 0.05 1.24
CA HIS A 170 -16.18 0.13 2.35
C HIS A 170 -15.62 -0.57 3.59
N SER A 171 -15.96 -0.02 4.76
CA SER A 171 -15.68 -0.59 6.08
C SER A 171 -16.78 -0.18 7.07
N LYS A 172 -16.90 -0.92 8.16
CA LYS A 172 -17.68 -0.53 9.35
C LYS A 172 -16.84 -0.36 10.62
N ASP A 173 -15.57 -0.77 10.59
CA ASP A 173 -14.68 -0.76 11.75
C ASP A 173 -13.36 0.01 11.52
N LEU A 174 -13.19 0.62 10.34
CA LEU A 174 -11.97 1.30 9.85
C LEU A 174 -10.75 0.41 9.65
N ILE A 175 -10.79 -0.85 10.04
CA ILE A 175 -9.65 -1.78 10.01
C ILE A 175 -9.74 -2.70 8.81
N HIS A 176 -10.88 -3.34 8.63
CA HIS A 176 -11.09 -4.26 7.51
C HIS A 176 -11.83 -3.52 6.40
N TRP A 177 -11.44 -3.79 5.16
CA TRP A 177 -11.97 -3.08 4.02
C TRP A 177 -12.20 -3.99 2.82
N GLU A 178 -13.26 -3.71 2.07
CA GLU A 178 -13.54 -4.36 0.78
C GLU A 178 -13.69 -3.32 -0.33
N ILE A 179 -13.24 -3.62 -1.55
CA ILE A 179 -13.54 -2.77 -2.71
C ILE A 179 -14.98 -3.07 -3.14
N ILE A 180 -15.86 -2.06 -3.07
CA ILE A 180 -17.27 -2.21 -3.44
C ILE A 180 -17.58 -1.75 -4.86
N GLY A 181 -16.76 -0.86 -5.43
CA GLY A 181 -16.97 -0.29 -6.75
C GLY A 181 -15.80 0.58 -7.21
N HIS A 182 -16.01 1.32 -8.30
CA HIS A 182 -15.03 2.25 -8.88
C HIS A 182 -15.77 3.47 -9.39
N ALA A 183 -15.13 4.64 -9.31
CA ALA A 183 -15.78 5.90 -9.72
C ALA A 183 -15.92 6.02 -11.24
N ILE A 184 -15.03 5.41 -12.03
CA ILE A 184 -15.10 5.42 -13.49
C ILE A 184 -14.93 4.01 -14.03
N THR A 185 -16.03 3.44 -14.51
CA THR A 185 -16.13 2.09 -15.07
C THR A 185 -16.50 2.06 -16.54
N ASP A 186 -16.90 3.20 -17.12
CA ASP A 186 -17.14 3.32 -18.56
C ASP A 186 -15.81 3.53 -19.30
N PRO A 187 -15.42 2.60 -20.19
CA PRO A 187 -14.24 2.73 -21.05
C PRO A 187 -14.11 4.08 -21.77
N GLN A 188 -15.23 4.67 -22.20
CA GLN A 188 -15.26 5.93 -22.96
C GLN A 188 -15.00 7.15 -22.07
N TRP A 189 -15.18 7.03 -20.76
CA TRP A 189 -14.99 8.12 -19.80
C TRP A 189 -13.62 8.09 -19.14
N ALA A 190 -12.97 6.92 -19.11
CA ALA A 190 -11.68 6.73 -18.44
C ALA A 190 -10.56 7.59 -19.04
N ALA A 191 -10.51 7.71 -20.37
CA ALA A 191 -9.54 8.54 -21.11
C ALA A 191 -8.06 8.27 -20.73
N LEU A 192 -7.64 7.01 -20.69
CA LEU A 192 -6.31 6.60 -20.22
C LEU A 192 -5.34 6.19 -21.35
N ASP A 193 -5.82 6.04 -22.58
CA ASP A 193 -5.19 5.23 -23.63
C ASP A 193 -3.73 5.58 -23.97
N GLU A 194 -3.35 6.86 -23.90
CA GLU A 194 -2.02 7.33 -24.28
C GLU A 194 -1.14 7.69 -23.07
N LEU A 195 -1.66 7.54 -21.85
CA LEU A 195 -1.03 8.08 -20.64
C LEU A 195 0.10 7.20 -20.14
N GLU A 196 1.26 7.77 -19.82
CA GLU A 196 2.40 7.06 -19.20
C GLU A 196 2.09 6.58 -17.78
N GLY A 197 2.77 5.53 -17.29
CA GLY A 197 2.64 4.89 -15.97
C GLY A 197 1.99 5.72 -14.84
N GLY A 198 2.73 6.65 -14.23
CA GLY A 198 2.23 7.46 -13.10
C GLY A 198 1.32 8.65 -13.47
N ARG A 199 0.70 8.66 -14.66
CA ARG A 199 -0.33 9.64 -15.07
C ARG A 199 -1.74 9.09 -14.78
N GLY A 200 -2.79 9.67 -15.37
CA GLY A 200 -4.18 9.26 -15.13
C GLY A 200 -4.76 9.90 -13.87
N TYR A 201 -5.49 9.14 -13.05
CA TYR A 201 -6.22 9.70 -11.90
C TYR A 201 -5.35 9.71 -10.63
N TRP A 202 -4.92 10.92 -10.24
CA TRP A 202 -4.19 11.18 -8.98
C TRP A 202 -5.16 11.35 -7.81
N ALA A 203 -4.65 11.87 -6.68
CA ALA A 203 -5.33 11.98 -5.39
C ALA A 203 -6.82 12.31 -5.54
N PRO A 204 -7.71 11.36 -5.21
CA PRO A 204 -9.13 11.59 -5.20
C PRO A 204 -9.62 12.08 -3.85
N ASP A 205 -10.80 12.68 -3.86
CA ASP A 205 -11.56 12.97 -2.65
C ASP A 205 -12.99 12.44 -2.76
N ILE A 206 -13.48 11.81 -1.68
CA ILE A 206 -14.88 11.42 -1.55
C ILE A 206 -15.56 12.27 -0.48
N SER A 207 -16.75 12.76 -0.81
CA SER A 207 -17.60 13.57 0.06
C SER A 207 -19.06 13.17 -0.09
N TYR A 208 -19.88 13.52 0.88
CA TYR A 208 -21.30 13.18 0.91
C TYR A 208 -22.12 14.39 1.35
N ASP A 209 -23.15 14.72 0.58
CA ASP A 209 -24.08 15.79 0.89
C ASP A 209 -25.46 15.46 0.32
N ASN A 210 -26.51 15.73 1.11
CA ASN A 210 -27.91 15.61 0.69
C ASN A 210 -28.28 14.31 -0.06
N GLY A 211 -27.84 13.15 0.45
CA GLY A 211 -28.19 11.86 -0.16
C GLY A 211 -27.24 11.38 -1.25
N LYS A 212 -26.24 12.19 -1.65
CA LYS A 212 -25.40 11.93 -2.81
C LYS A 212 -23.91 11.91 -2.43
N PHE A 213 -23.19 10.96 -3.02
CA PHE A 213 -21.74 10.87 -2.99
C PHE A 213 -21.15 11.66 -4.15
N TYR A 214 -20.11 12.43 -3.86
CA TYR A 214 -19.29 13.12 -4.85
C TYR A 214 -17.87 12.58 -4.76
N VAL A 215 -17.29 12.23 -5.92
CA VAL A 215 -15.88 11.89 -6.05
C VAL A 215 -15.24 12.89 -7.00
N THR A 216 -14.15 13.51 -6.55
CA THR A 216 -13.32 14.37 -7.39
C THR A 216 -11.91 13.80 -7.47
N ALA A 217 -11.17 14.09 -8.54
CA ALA A 217 -9.77 13.71 -8.68
C ALA A 217 -9.06 14.59 -9.70
N THR A 218 -7.73 14.66 -9.64
CA THR A 218 -6.96 15.24 -10.76
C THR A 218 -6.81 14.21 -11.87
N TYR A 219 -7.31 14.54 -13.05
CA TYR A 219 -6.96 13.89 -14.30
C TYR A 219 -5.65 14.46 -14.84
N ARG A 220 -4.57 13.68 -14.70
CA ARG A 220 -3.21 14.05 -15.07
C ARG A 220 -2.85 13.51 -16.44
N LEU A 221 -2.57 14.42 -17.37
CA LEU A 221 -2.13 14.12 -18.73
C LEU A 221 -0.60 13.98 -18.82
N ASN A 222 -0.12 13.51 -19.97
CA ASN A 222 1.30 13.52 -20.31
C ASN A 222 1.85 14.95 -20.38
N ASP A 223 3.17 15.09 -20.20
CA ASP A 223 3.84 16.39 -20.22
C ASP A 223 4.22 16.84 -21.65
N THR A 224 3.32 16.57 -22.61
CA THR A 224 3.50 16.84 -24.05
C THR A 224 2.66 18.02 -24.55
N GLY A 225 1.65 18.46 -23.80
CA GLY A 225 0.75 19.56 -24.16
C GLY A 225 0.88 20.80 -23.27
N THR A 226 0.03 21.80 -23.54
CA THR A 226 -0.06 23.02 -22.70
C THR A 226 -0.92 22.83 -21.45
N VAL A 227 -1.85 21.87 -21.48
CA VAL A 227 -2.69 21.46 -20.34
C VAL A 227 -2.25 20.07 -19.92
N TYR A 228 -1.79 19.93 -18.68
CA TYR A 228 -1.26 18.68 -18.14
C TYR A 228 -2.07 18.18 -16.92
N ARG A 229 -3.02 18.97 -16.42
CA ARG A 229 -3.88 18.67 -15.27
C ARG A 229 -5.26 19.25 -15.50
N LYS A 230 -6.29 18.49 -15.18
CA LYS A 230 -7.67 18.93 -15.05
C LYS A 230 -8.27 18.29 -13.81
N GLN A 231 -9.34 18.86 -13.28
CA GLN A 231 -10.08 18.23 -12.18
C GLN A 231 -11.36 17.62 -12.74
N ILE A 232 -11.75 16.47 -12.21
CA ILE A 232 -13.00 15.83 -12.57
C ILE A 232 -13.91 15.75 -11.36
N VAL A 233 -15.22 15.82 -11.56
CA VAL A 233 -16.22 15.50 -10.54
C VAL A 233 -17.19 14.48 -11.12
N VAL A 234 -17.46 13.44 -10.36
CA VAL A 234 -18.51 12.46 -10.62
C VAL A 234 -19.39 12.32 -9.38
N SER A 235 -20.65 11.92 -9.57
CA SER A 235 -21.58 11.75 -8.45
C SER A 235 -22.48 10.53 -8.59
N SER A 236 -22.97 10.02 -7.46
CA SER A 236 -23.85 8.85 -7.38
C SER A 236 -24.70 8.90 -6.11
N ASP A 237 -25.91 8.35 -6.15
CA ASP A 237 -26.75 8.18 -4.95
C ASP A 237 -26.38 6.90 -4.17
N ARG A 238 -25.46 6.09 -4.70
CA ARG A 238 -24.93 4.86 -4.10
C ARG A 238 -23.40 4.89 -4.06
N PRO A 239 -22.77 4.43 -2.97
CA PRO A 239 -21.31 4.47 -2.85
C PRO A 239 -20.60 3.53 -3.84
N GLU A 240 -21.20 2.41 -4.24
CA GLU A 240 -20.62 1.50 -5.23
C GLU A 240 -20.79 1.98 -6.69
N GLY A 241 -21.61 3.03 -6.90
CA GLY A 241 -21.96 3.54 -8.22
C GLY A 241 -23.24 2.91 -8.83
N PRO A 242 -23.44 3.05 -10.15
CA PRO A 242 -22.58 3.73 -11.10
C PRO A 242 -22.58 5.24 -10.84
N TYR A 243 -21.44 5.87 -11.09
CA TYR A 243 -21.28 7.31 -11.02
C TYR A 243 -21.63 7.97 -12.36
N SER A 244 -21.93 9.26 -12.31
CA SER A 244 -22.17 10.09 -13.49
C SER A 244 -20.95 10.17 -14.40
N LYS A 245 -21.16 10.59 -15.65
CA LYS A 245 -20.05 10.99 -16.54
C LYS A 245 -19.19 12.06 -15.84
N PRO A 246 -17.84 11.99 -15.93
CA PRO A 246 -16.95 13.01 -15.39
C PRO A 246 -17.27 14.42 -15.92
N ALA A 247 -17.65 15.32 -15.03
CA ALA A 247 -17.66 16.75 -15.28
C ALA A 247 -16.23 17.28 -15.14
N VAL A 248 -15.79 18.13 -16.06
CA VAL A 248 -14.41 18.62 -16.10
C VAL A 248 -14.36 20.06 -15.63
N ILE A 249 -13.54 20.33 -14.61
CA ILE A 249 -13.20 21.66 -14.12
C ILE A 249 -11.79 22.03 -14.63
N ASP A 250 -11.72 23.07 -15.45
CA ASP A 250 -10.48 23.50 -16.12
C ASP A 250 -9.69 24.51 -15.27
N GLU A 251 -9.44 24.14 -14.02
CA GLU A 251 -8.59 24.90 -13.08
C GLU A 251 -7.28 24.13 -12.87
N ASP A 252 -6.16 24.79 -13.15
CA ASP A 252 -4.84 24.19 -12.96
C ASP A 252 -4.55 24.01 -11.47
N GLY A 253 -3.91 22.90 -11.13
CA GLY A 253 -3.73 22.43 -9.75
C GLY A 253 -3.79 20.91 -9.70
N ILE A 254 -3.53 20.37 -8.51
CA ILE A 254 -3.77 18.97 -8.20
C ILE A 254 -4.49 18.84 -6.86
N ASP A 255 -4.90 17.61 -6.57
CA ASP A 255 -5.47 17.15 -5.31
C ASP A 255 -6.77 17.89 -4.94
N PRO A 256 -7.80 17.79 -5.81
CA PRO A 256 -9.07 18.41 -5.53
C PRO A 256 -9.75 17.75 -4.33
N SER A 257 -10.36 18.56 -3.46
CA SER A 257 -11.27 18.09 -2.41
C SER A 257 -12.54 18.92 -2.39
N ILE A 258 -13.68 18.32 -2.07
CA ILE A 258 -14.96 19.04 -2.01
C ILE A 258 -15.38 19.23 -0.54
N PHE A 259 -15.67 20.48 -0.19
CA PHE A 259 -16.26 20.86 1.10
C PHE A 259 -17.69 21.38 0.88
N HIS A 260 -18.64 20.85 1.64
CA HIS A 260 -20.05 21.24 1.58
C HIS A 260 -20.44 22.03 2.83
N GLU A 261 -21.15 23.14 2.65
CA GLU A 261 -21.68 23.92 3.76
C GLU A 261 -22.95 24.68 3.35
N ASN A 262 -24.05 24.45 4.08
CA ASN A 262 -25.31 25.20 3.92
C ASN A 262 -25.82 25.25 2.47
N GLY A 263 -25.74 24.12 1.76
CA GLY A 263 -26.15 24.00 0.35
C GLY A 263 -25.17 24.62 -0.67
N ARG A 264 -24.00 25.08 -0.22
CA ARG A 264 -22.91 25.56 -1.09
C ARG A 264 -21.78 24.52 -1.15
N HIS A 265 -21.06 24.53 -2.25
CA HIS A 265 -20.04 23.53 -2.55
C HIS A 265 -18.75 24.23 -2.97
N TYR A 266 -17.64 23.79 -2.38
CA TYR A 266 -16.33 24.39 -2.62
C TYR A 266 -15.32 23.32 -3.00
N MET A 267 -14.53 23.57 -4.03
CA MET A 267 -13.38 22.75 -4.36
C MET A 267 -12.11 23.39 -3.81
N LEU A 268 -11.28 22.59 -3.14
CA LEU A 268 -9.92 22.94 -2.75
C LEU A 268 -8.91 22.41 -3.77
N LEU A 269 -7.77 23.08 -3.95
CA LEU A 269 -6.69 22.67 -4.86
C LEU A 269 -5.32 23.09 -4.32
N ASN A 270 -4.26 22.40 -4.78
CA ASN A 270 -2.88 22.72 -4.40
C ASN A 270 -2.33 24.06 -4.97
N ARG A 271 -1.01 24.30 -4.74
CA ARG A 271 -0.27 25.59 -4.82
C ARG A 271 -0.51 26.42 -3.54
N GLY A 272 -0.28 25.78 -2.40
CA GLY A 272 -0.99 26.07 -1.16
C GLY A 272 -2.39 25.48 -1.21
N ALA A 273 -3.23 25.71 -0.21
CA ALA A 273 -4.65 25.46 -0.30
C ALA A 273 -5.35 26.65 -0.97
N ARG A 274 -5.78 26.47 -2.21
CA ARG A 274 -6.70 27.39 -2.87
C ARG A 274 -8.13 26.86 -2.76
N ILE A 275 -9.12 27.75 -2.76
CA ILE A 275 -10.54 27.42 -2.73
C ILE A 275 -11.27 28.11 -3.89
N LEU A 276 -12.19 27.41 -4.53
CA LEU A 276 -13.15 27.94 -5.50
C LEU A 276 -14.54 27.41 -5.18
N GLU A 277 -15.58 28.12 -5.60
CA GLU A 277 -16.96 27.69 -5.47
C GLU A 277 -17.43 26.94 -6.72
N LEU A 278 -18.19 25.87 -6.49
CA LEU A 278 -18.87 25.09 -7.51
C LEU A 278 -20.37 25.43 -7.53
N ASN A 279 -21.03 25.15 -8.65
CA ASN A 279 -22.49 25.20 -8.72
C ASN A 279 -23.16 24.06 -7.91
N ASP A 280 -24.48 24.12 -7.80
CA ASP A 280 -25.29 23.23 -6.95
C ASP A 280 -25.12 21.72 -7.21
N ASP A 281 -24.72 21.30 -8.41
CA ASP A 281 -24.47 19.88 -8.74
C ASP A 281 -22.98 19.52 -8.82
N CYS A 282 -22.10 20.43 -8.41
CA CYS A 282 -20.64 20.30 -8.43
C CYS A 282 -20.01 20.12 -9.82
N THR A 283 -20.73 20.36 -10.93
CA THR A 283 -20.22 20.11 -12.28
C THR A 283 -19.47 21.29 -12.91
N LYS A 284 -19.54 22.49 -12.32
CA LYS A 284 -18.94 23.72 -12.87
C LYS A 284 -18.37 24.61 -11.77
N GLN A 285 -17.22 25.21 -12.06
CA GLN A 285 -16.65 26.31 -11.30
C GLN A 285 -17.45 27.59 -11.53
N ILE A 286 -17.81 28.29 -10.44
CA ILE A 286 -18.56 29.55 -10.48
C ILE A 286 -17.85 30.73 -9.80
N SER A 287 -16.65 30.50 -9.24
CA SER A 287 -15.77 31.55 -8.74
C SER A 287 -14.31 31.32 -9.14
N GLU A 288 -13.50 32.38 -9.11
CA GLU A 288 -12.05 32.24 -9.21
C GLU A 288 -11.47 31.52 -7.98
N ALA A 289 -10.38 30.77 -8.18
CA ALA A 289 -9.64 30.14 -7.10
C ALA A 289 -8.84 31.16 -6.27
N LYS A 290 -8.95 31.08 -4.93
CA LYS A 290 -8.29 32.01 -3.99
C LYS A 290 -7.46 31.25 -2.97
N LEU A 291 -6.23 31.71 -2.70
CA LEU A 291 -5.35 31.13 -1.68
C LEU A 291 -5.90 31.39 -0.28
N LEU A 292 -6.06 30.33 0.52
CA LEU A 292 -6.42 30.39 1.94
C LEU A 292 -5.18 30.29 2.84
N TYR A 293 -4.29 29.36 2.53
CA TYR A 293 -3.11 29.05 3.33
C TYR A 293 -2.04 28.43 2.45
N TYR A 294 -0.79 28.86 2.57
CA TYR A 294 0.26 28.32 1.70
C TYR A 294 0.83 26.97 2.16
N GLY A 295 0.71 26.64 3.45
CA GLY A 295 1.41 25.50 4.06
C GLY A 295 2.41 25.94 5.11
N ASP A 296 2.63 25.08 6.10
CA ASP A 296 3.51 25.36 7.24
C ASP A 296 4.98 25.28 6.81
N GLN A 297 5.30 24.19 6.12
CA GLN A 297 6.64 23.86 5.67
C GLN A 297 6.98 24.46 4.29
N LYS A 298 5.96 24.85 3.51
CA LYS A 298 6.07 25.65 2.27
C LYS A 298 6.75 24.93 1.10
N ARG A 299 7.09 23.64 1.24
CA ARG A 299 7.62 22.81 0.15
C ARG A 299 6.59 21.74 -0.19
N ALA A 300 6.20 21.71 -1.47
CA ALA A 300 5.17 20.83 -2.01
C ALA A 300 3.87 20.77 -1.17
N PRO A 301 3.24 21.92 -0.84
CA PRO A 301 1.93 21.93 -0.20
C PRO A 301 0.84 21.44 -1.18
N GLU A 302 0.18 20.36 -0.80
CA GLU A 302 -0.79 19.60 -1.60
C GLU A 302 -1.83 18.89 -0.71
N GLY A 303 -2.73 18.08 -1.27
CA GLY A 303 -3.78 17.37 -0.52
C GLY A 303 -4.64 18.22 0.44
N PRO A 304 -5.22 19.38 0.02
CA PRO A 304 -6.00 20.23 0.92
C PRO A 304 -7.37 19.62 1.28
N HIS A 305 -7.65 19.50 2.58
CA HIS A 305 -8.98 19.10 3.08
C HIS A 305 -9.51 20.09 4.13
N LEU A 306 -10.78 20.46 4.04
CA LEU A 306 -11.46 21.29 5.05
C LEU A 306 -12.33 20.45 5.98
N LEU A 307 -12.27 20.78 7.27
CA LEU A 307 -13.16 20.27 8.31
C LEU A 307 -13.71 21.44 9.12
N LYS A 308 -15.03 21.51 9.30
CA LYS A 308 -15.64 22.46 10.24
C LYS A 308 -15.88 21.78 11.59
N LYS A 309 -15.30 22.32 12.66
CA LYS A 309 -15.45 21.80 14.03
C LYS A 309 -15.33 22.94 15.04
N ASP A 310 -16.19 22.95 16.06
CA ASP A 310 -16.16 23.88 17.20
C ASP A 310 -15.98 25.36 16.84
N GLY A 311 -16.66 25.80 15.77
CA GLY A 311 -16.62 27.19 15.29
C GLY A 311 -15.38 27.55 14.47
N TYR A 312 -14.53 26.58 14.13
CA TYR A 312 -13.37 26.75 13.28
C TYR A 312 -13.48 25.94 11.98
N TYR A 313 -12.82 26.43 10.94
CA TYR A 313 -12.48 25.71 9.72
C TYR A 313 -11.03 25.27 9.85
N TYR A 314 -10.80 23.97 9.98
CA TYR A 314 -9.49 23.34 9.96
C TYR A 314 -9.15 22.96 8.53
N LEU A 315 -7.95 23.33 8.09
CA LEU A 315 -7.43 23.08 6.76
C LEU A 315 -6.18 22.22 6.88
N PHE A 316 -6.32 20.97 6.47
CA PHE A 316 -5.25 19.97 6.45
C PHE A 316 -4.52 20.04 5.11
N LEU A 317 -3.21 19.83 5.12
CA LEU A 317 -2.35 19.76 3.94
C LEU A 317 -1.35 18.61 4.08
N ALA A 318 -1.03 17.99 2.94
CA ALA A 318 0.21 17.25 2.78
C ALA A 318 1.35 18.23 2.43
N GLU A 319 2.55 17.99 2.97
CA GLU A 319 3.74 18.79 2.65
C GLU A 319 5.01 17.94 2.58
N GLY A 320 6.09 18.52 2.04
CA GLY A 320 7.41 17.89 1.95
C GLY A 320 7.60 16.96 0.74
N GLY A 321 6.52 16.69 0.00
CA GLY A 321 6.46 15.72 -1.10
C GLY A 321 6.36 14.28 -0.59
N THR A 322 5.78 13.39 -1.41
CA THR A 322 5.44 12.01 -1.04
C THR A 322 6.62 11.05 -0.72
N GLY A 323 7.84 11.55 -0.51
CA GLY A 323 9.04 10.78 -0.13
C GLY A 323 9.38 10.85 1.37
N ALA A 324 10.66 10.85 1.73
CA ALA A 324 11.11 10.93 3.14
C ALA A 324 10.71 12.24 3.87
N GLY A 325 10.42 13.30 3.10
CA GLY A 325 9.99 14.60 3.62
C GLY A 325 8.50 14.67 4.03
N HIS A 326 7.72 13.64 3.66
CA HIS A 326 6.27 13.67 3.71
C HIS A 326 5.74 13.88 5.13
N ARG A 327 4.66 14.65 5.25
CA ARG A 327 4.02 15.02 6.51
C ARG A 327 2.60 15.50 6.30
N ILE A 328 1.86 15.64 7.40
CA ILE A 328 0.58 16.35 7.46
C ILE A 328 0.76 17.61 8.31
N SER A 329 0.29 18.75 7.80
CA SER A 329 0.15 19.98 8.56
C SER A 329 -1.30 20.44 8.58
N VAL A 330 -1.64 21.27 9.57
CA VAL A 330 -2.98 21.84 9.71
C VAL A 330 -2.89 23.31 10.11
N ALA A 331 -3.87 24.08 9.65
CA ALA A 331 -4.11 25.46 10.07
C ALA A 331 -5.61 25.66 10.32
N ARG A 332 -6.03 26.69 11.05
CA ARG A 332 -7.46 26.96 11.29
C ARG A 332 -7.84 28.43 11.13
N SER A 333 -9.09 28.69 10.77
CA SER A 333 -9.68 30.03 10.79
C SER A 333 -11.11 30.02 11.33
N LYS A 334 -11.60 31.13 11.88
CA LYS A 334 -13.00 31.28 12.32
C LYS A 334 -13.96 31.54 11.16
N THR A 335 -13.44 31.94 10.01
CA THR A 335 -14.21 32.25 8.80
C THR A 335 -13.58 31.52 7.63
N LEU A 336 -14.39 30.94 6.74
CA LEU A 336 -13.92 30.16 5.59
C LEU A 336 -12.89 30.89 4.74
N MET A 337 -13.11 32.19 4.49
CA MET A 337 -12.21 33.03 3.69
C MET A 337 -11.25 33.89 4.54
N GLY A 338 -11.04 33.50 5.81
CA GLY A 338 -10.20 34.24 6.74
C GLY A 338 -8.72 33.89 6.63
N ASN A 339 -7.91 34.52 7.48
CA ASN A 339 -6.52 34.10 7.66
C ASN A 339 -6.48 32.81 8.47
N TYR A 340 -5.73 31.83 7.98
CA TYR A 340 -5.54 30.55 8.65
C TYR A 340 -4.30 30.62 9.54
N GLU A 341 -4.52 30.44 10.85
CA GLU A 341 -3.46 30.31 11.85
C GLU A 341 -2.85 28.91 11.77
N PRO A 342 -1.52 28.75 11.64
CA PRO A 342 -0.89 27.44 11.62
C PRO A 342 -0.95 26.77 13.00
N CYS A 343 -1.13 25.46 13.02
CA CYS A 343 -1.05 24.67 14.25
C CYS A 343 0.37 24.75 14.85
N PRO A 344 0.51 25.07 16.15
CA PRO A 344 1.81 25.14 16.81
C PRO A 344 2.50 23.76 16.95
N TYR A 345 1.76 22.67 16.72
CA TYR A 345 2.25 21.30 16.75
C TYR A 345 2.59 20.74 15.37
N ASN A 346 2.61 21.59 14.32
CA ASN A 346 2.97 21.13 12.99
C ASN A 346 4.43 20.62 12.92
N PRO A 347 4.69 19.57 12.12
CA PRO A 347 3.70 18.71 11.49
C PRO A 347 2.98 17.82 12.50
N ILE A 348 1.67 17.67 12.33
CA ILE A 348 0.84 16.84 13.23
C ILE A 348 1.01 15.32 12.99
N MET A 349 1.63 14.95 11.85
CA MET A 349 2.02 13.58 11.49
C MET A 349 3.26 13.64 10.61
N ARG A 350 4.30 12.89 11.00
CA ARG A 350 5.50 12.61 10.18
C ARG A 350 6.26 11.43 10.78
N GLN A 351 6.87 10.60 9.93
CA GLN A 351 7.91 9.66 10.37
C GLN A 351 9.24 10.40 10.58
N MET A 352 9.79 10.35 11.79
CA MET A 352 11.03 11.01 12.19
C MET A 352 12.24 10.09 12.12
N ASP A 353 12.04 8.78 12.25
CA ASP A 353 13.08 7.78 12.13
C ASP A 353 13.22 7.33 10.67
N GLU A 354 14.35 7.68 10.05
CA GLU A 354 14.68 7.28 8.68
C GLU A 354 14.92 5.77 8.54
N GLY A 355 15.07 5.05 9.65
CA GLY A 355 15.23 3.60 9.73
C GLY A 355 13.94 2.81 9.89
N ALA A 356 12.88 3.45 10.39
CA ALA A 356 11.61 2.78 10.71
C ALA A 356 10.98 2.04 9.53
N ALA A 357 10.22 0.97 9.81
CA ALA A 357 9.58 0.16 8.78
C ALA A 357 8.54 0.94 7.95
N ILE A 358 7.73 1.77 8.62
CA ILE A 358 6.68 2.58 7.98
C ILE A 358 7.20 4.00 7.77
N ARG A 359 7.27 4.44 6.51
CA ARG A 359 7.78 5.75 6.08
C ARG A 359 6.78 6.45 5.16
N ARG A 360 7.19 7.59 4.59
CA ARG A 360 6.40 8.38 3.62
C ARG A 360 5.03 8.83 4.16
N CYS A 361 4.86 8.99 5.46
CA CYS A 361 3.57 9.26 6.09
C CYS A 361 3.08 10.69 5.83
N GLY A 362 1.96 10.84 5.14
CA GLY A 362 1.36 12.12 4.79
C GLY A 362 0.08 11.96 3.98
N HIS A 363 -0.43 13.04 3.39
CA HIS A 363 -1.61 13.01 2.52
C HIS A 363 -2.80 12.30 3.19
N GLY A 364 -3.23 12.84 4.32
CA GLY A 364 -4.26 12.23 5.14
C GLY A 364 -5.51 13.09 5.32
N LYS A 365 -6.63 12.40 5.58
CA LYS A 365 -7.94 13.01 5.82
C LYS A 365 -8.51 12.54 7.17
N PRO A 366 -8.97 13.46 8.04
CA PRO A 366 -9.55 13.08 9.32
C PRO A 366 -10.96 12.53 9.17
N VAL A 367 -11.33 11.58 10.02
CA VAL A 367 -12.70 11.07 10.19
C VAL A 367 -13.04 10.96 11.67
N CYS A 368 -14.29 11.24 12.01
CA CYS A 368 -14.83 11.06 13.36
C CYS A 368 -15.80 9.88 13.34
N THR A 369 -15.66 8.92 14.25
CA THR A 369 -16.55 7.76 14.36
C THR A 369 -17.92 8.16 14.91
N GLN A 370 -18.90 7.24 14.85
CA GLN A 370 -20.18 7.44 15.51
C GLN A 370 -20.08 7.54 17.04
N ASN A 371 -18.97 7.07 17.62
CA ASN A 371 -18.70 7.12 19.06
C ASN A 371 -17.87 8.34 19.47
N GLY A 372 -17.52 9.23 18.53
CA GLY A 372 -16.80 10.48 18.81
C GLY A 372 -15.28 10.36 18.82
N GLU A 373 -14.73 9.18 18.49
CA GLU A 373 -13.29 8.98 18.32
C GLU A 373 -12.85 9.58 16.99
N TRP A 374 -11.68 10.21 16.96
CA TRP A 374 -11.11 10.75 15.73
C TRP A 374 -9.95 9.92 15.25
N TYR A 375 -9.87 9.75 13.94
CA TYR A 375 -8.78 9.05 13.27
C TYR A 375 -8.30 9.84 12.06
N MET A 376 -7.04 9.64 11.70
CA MET A 376 -6.44 10.10 10.45
C MET A 376 -6.18 8.88 9.58
N VAL A 377 -6.81 8.81 8.40
CA VAL A 377 -6.32 7.91 7.33
C VAL A 377 -5.24 8.65 6.56
N TYR A 378 -4.15 7.99 6.21
CA TYR A 378 -3.03 8.62 5.51
C TYR A 378 -2.24 7.59 4.72
N LEU A 379 -1.51 8.03 3.70
CA LEU A 379 -0.65 7.12 2.95
C LEU A 379 0.67 6.87 3.68
N CYS A 380 1.26 5.70 3.47
CA CYS A 380 2.61 5.36 3.92
C CYS A 380 3.32 4.47 2.89
N GLY A 381 4.55 4.04 3.17
CA GLY A 381 5.24 3.01 2.42
C GLY A 381 6.17 2.22 3.31
N ARG A 382 6.30 0.91 3.05
CA ARG A 382 7.23 0.01 3.72
C ARG A 382 8.47 -0.23 2.87
N MET A 383 9.64 -0.01 3.45
CA MET A 383 10.92 -0.09 2.76
C MET A 383 11.57 -1.46 2.94
N ILE A 384 12.14 -2.01 1.86
CA ILE A 384 12.97 -3.22 1.88
C ILE A 384 14.30 -2.97 1.20
N GLY A 385 15.31 -3.78 1.52
CA GLY A 385 16.67 -3.63 0.98
C GLY A 385 17.23 -2.23 1.22
N ASP A 386 17.79 -1.63 0.17
CA ASP A 386 18.43 -0.30 0.20
C ASP A 386 17.45 0.88 0.10
N GLY A 387 16.19 0.69 0.53
CA GLY A 387 15.18 1.74 0.58
C GLY A 387 14.12 1.68 -0.52
N TYR A 388 13.74 0.48 -0.96
CA TYR A 388 12.74 0.28 -2.01
C TYR A 388 11.34 0.06 -1.42
N SER A 389 10.34 0.82 -1.90
CA SER A 389 8.92 0.65 -1.53
C SER A 389 8.17 -0.17 -2.58
N MET A 390 8.50 -1.46 -2.68
CA MET A 390 8.01 -2.34 -3.75
C MET A 390 6.49 -2.50 -3.82
N LEU A 391 5.80 -2.45 -2.69
CA LEU A 391 4.34 -2.51 -2.64
C LEU A 391 3.67 -1.20 -3.09
N GLY A 392 4.48 -0.18 -3.41
CA GLY A 392 4.01 1.17 -3.66
C GLY A 392 3.68 1.90 -2.37
N ARG A 393 2.74 2.83 -2.48
CA ARG A 393 2.19 3.57 -1.36
C ARG A 393 0.91 2.91 -0.85
N GLU A 394 0.91 2.59 0.44
CA GLU A 394 -0.11 1.86 1.20
C GLU A 394 -0.97 2.83 2.02
N THR A 395 -2.07 2.38 2.64
CA THR A 395 -2.92 3.21 3.52
C THR A 395 -2.79 2.76 4.98
N ALA A 396 -2.54 3.71 5.88
CA ALA A 396 -2.45 3.54 7.32
C ALA A 396 -3.51 4.39 8.07
N LEU A 397 -3.69 4.09 9.35
CA LEU A 397 -4.67 4.69 10.26
C LEU A 397 -4.03 4.96 11.62
N ASP A 398 -4.22 6.15 12.18
CA ASP A 398 -3.84 6.45 13.56
C ASP A 398 -4.85 7.37 14.26
N PRO A 399 -5.00 7.28 15.59
CA PRO A 399 -5.93 8.10 16.34
C PRO A 399 -5.50 9.57 16.34
N VAL A 400 -6.49 10.46 16.33
CA VAL A 400 -6.32 11.90 16.46
C VAL A 400 -6.84 12.32 17.83
N SER A 401 -5.98 12.92 18.64
CA SER A 401 -6.39 13.58 19.88
C SER A 401 -6.49 15.08 19.65
N TRP A 402 -7.47 15.70 20.31
CA TRP A 402 -7.66 17.16 20.29
C TRP A 402 -7.09 17.74 21.57
N THR A 403 -6.15 18.68 21.45
CA THR A 403 -5.57 19.39 22.58
C THR A 403 -6.59 20.31 23.24
N ALA A 404 -6.32 20.73 24.48
CA ALA A 404 -7.20 21.61 25.23
C ALA A 404 -7.46 22.97 24.54
N ASP A 405 -6.51 23.45 23.74
CA ASP A 405 -6.61 24.67 22.92
C ASP A 405 -7.17 24.41 21.49
N GLY A 406 -7.63 23.18 21.24
CA GLY A 406 -8.42 22.81 20.06
C GLY A 406 -7.59 22.49 18.81
N TRP A 407 -6.41 21.89 18.94
CA TRP A 407 -5.60 21.43 17.81
C TRP A 407 -5.60 19.90 17.70
N PRO A 408 -5.68 19.34 16.48
CA PRO A 408 -5.54 17.91 16.29
C PRO A 408 -4.06 17.52 16.29
N VAL A 409 -3.73 16.42 16.97
CA VAL A 409 -2.41 15.76 16.90
C VAL A 409 -2.62 14.28 16.59
N VAL A 410 -1.86 13.75 15.64
CA VAL A 410 -1.99 12.35 15.24
C VAL A 410 -1.04 11.50 16.07
N ASN A 411 -1.54 10.40 16.64
CA ASN A 411 -0.80 9.45 17.45
C ASN A 411 0.09 10.11 18.53
N GLY A 412 -0.38 11.21 19.14
CA GLY A 412 0.40 11.95 20.13
C GLY A 412 1.78 12.44 19.63
N LEU A 413 1.91 12.73 18.33
CA LEU A 413 3.15 13.14 17.66
C LEU A 413 4.28 12.09 17.66
N LYS A 414 3.98 10.82 17.93
CA LYS A 414 4.94 9.72 17.88
C LYS A 414 5.30 9.27 16.45
N GLY A 415 4.63 9.83 15.44
CA GLY A 415 4.69 9.34 14.06
C GLY A 415 3.72 8.17 13.83
N PRO A 416 3.87 7.42 12.72
CA PRO A 416 2.98 6.30 12.42
C PRO A 416 3.14 5.18 13.44
N SER A 417 2.04 4.61 13.92
CA SER A 417 2.08 3.38 14.69
C SER A 417 2.36 2.18 13.79
N VAL A 418 3.05 1.17 14.34
CA VAL A 418 3.09 -0.18 13.76
C VAL A 418 1.91 -0.99 14.30
N LEU A 419 1.75 -1.01 15.62
CA LEU A 419 0.64 -1.66 16.33
C LEU A 419 -0.18 -0.60 17.09
N GLN A 420 -1.51 -0.64 16.96
CA GLN A 420 -2.40 0.34 17.56
C GLN A 420 -3.71 -0.28 18.04
N LYS A 421 -4.36 0.32 19.04
CA LYS A 421 -5.65 -0.16 19.55
C LYS A 421 -6.75 0.05 18.50
N LYS A 422 -7.55 -0.99 18.23
CA LYS A 422 -8.72 -0.91 17.34
C LYS A 422 -9.68 0.19 17.81
N PRO A 423 -10.37 0.89 16.87
CA PRO A 423 -11.49 1.76 17.21
C PRO A 423 -12.53 1.03 18.07
N ASP A 424 -13.23 1.77 18.93
CA ASP A 424 -14.33 1.24 19.74
C ASP A 424 -15.56 1.03 18.85
N LEU A 425 -15.45 0.08 17.92
CA LEU A 425 -16.44 -0.28 16.92
C LEU A 425 -16.59 -1.81 16.89
N PRO A 426 -17.78 -2.35 16.62
CA PRO A 426 -17.95 -3.77 16.40
C PRO A 426 -17.06 -4.25 15.26
N GLU A 427 -16.37 -5.38 15.46
CA GLU A 427 -15.57 -5.98 14.39
C GLU A 427 -16.45 -6.28 13.18
N TRP A 428 -15.94 -5.90 12.02
CA TRP A 428 -16.61 -6.15 10.76
C TRP A 428 -15.63 -6.80 9.81
N LEU A 429 -16.00 -7.96 9.27
CA LEU A 429 -15.23 -8.62 8.24
C LEU A 429 -15.93 -8.43 6.89
N PRO A 430 -15.18 -8.09 5.82
CA PRO A 430 -15.66 -8.20 4.46
C PRO A 430 -16.37 -9.53 4.23
N LYS A 431 -17.44 -9.51 3.43
CA LYS A 431 -18.02 -10.76 2.96
C LYS A 431 -16.93 -11.46 2.16
N GLU A 432 -16.58 -12.70 2.52
CA GLU A 432 -15.66 -13.49 1.72
C GLU A 432 -16.13 -13.43 0.26
N THR A 433 -15.35 -12.79 -0.61
CA THR A 433 -15.44 -13.09 -2.02
C THR A 433 -15.01 -14.54 -2.09
N ALA A 434 -15.98 -15.45 -2.21
CA ALA A 434 -15.72 -16.87 -2.32
C ALA A 434 -14.53 -17.03 -3.26
N SER A 435 -13.39 -17.48 -2.72
CA SER A 435 -12.31 -17.99 -3.55
C SER A 435 -13.00 -18.98 -4.45
N VAL A 436 -12.97 -18.75 -5.76
CA VAL A 436 -13.60 -19.65 -6.71
C VAL A 436 -12.90 -20.99 -6.53
N SER A 437 -13.51 -21.86 -5.71
CA SER A 437 -13.11 -23.25 -5.61
C SER A 437 -13.34 -23.86 -6.99
N GLU A 438 -12.61 -24.92 -7.32
CA GLU A 438 -12.79 -25.64 -8.59
C GLU A 438 -14.27 -26.05 -8.84
N ASP A 439 -15.07 -26.14 -7.77
CA ASP A 439 -16.50 -26.45 -7.80
C ASP A 439 -17.43 -25.24 -7.99
N GLY A 440 -17.00 -24.02 -7.66
CA GLY A 440 -17.79 -22.79 -7.81
C GLY A 440 -18.06 -22.41 -9.28
N ILE A 441 -17.25 -22.93 -10.20
CA ILE A 441 -17.45 -22.79 -11.64
C ILE A 441 -18.62 -23.65 -12.13
N ARG A 442 -18.91 -24.79 -11.47
CA ARG A 442 -19.93 -25.74 -11.93
C ARG A 442 -21.36 -25.36 -11.54
N SER A 443 -21.56 -24.64 -10.44
CA SER A 443 -22.92 -24.33 -9.95
C SER A 443 -23.60 -23.16 -10.67
N VAL A 444 -22.83 -22.23 -11.27
CA VAL A 444 -23.39 -21.11 -12.06
C VAL A 444 -23.76 -21.56 -13.49
N ALA A 445 -23.25 -22.70 -13.94
CA ALA A 445 -23.44 -23.22 -15.30
C ALA A 445 -24.80 -23.90 -15.53
N ALA A 446 -25.60 -24.16 -14.48
CA ALA A 446 -26.87 -24.88 -14.64
C ALA A 446 -28.05 -23.99 -15.06
N ASP A 447 -28.00 -22.67 -14.81
CA ASP A 447 -29.17 -21.78 -14.96
C ASP A 447 -28.95 -20.57 -15.89
N ALA A 448 -27.86 -20.52 -16.66
CA ALA A 448 -27.56 -19.37 -17.53
C ALA A 448 -27.30 -19.77 -19.00
N GLU A 449 -28.32 -20.33 -19.67
CA GLU A 449 -28.43 -20.10 -21.11
C GLU A 449 -28.93 -18.67 -21.33
N GLN A 450 -28.10 -17.86 -22.00
CA GLN A 450 -28.31 -16.46 -22.41
C GLN A 450 -27.76 -15.39 -21.43
N THR A 451 -27.04 -14.43 -22.04
CA THR A 451 -26.36 -13.25 -21.47
C THR A 451 -25.05 -13.45 -20.71
N VAL A 452 -23.95 -13.56 -21.45
CA VAL A 452 -22.59 -13.22 -20.97
C VAL A 452 -22.51 -11.70 -20.81
N THR A 453 -22.91 -11.17 -19.65
CA THR A 453 -22.58 -9.79 -19.28
C THR A 453 -21.19 -9.78 -18.66
N ALA A 454 -20.30 -8.94 -19.18
CA ALA A 454 -18.92 -8.69 -18.71
C ALA A 454 -18.80 -8.37 -17.20
N ALA A 455 -19.91 -8.14 -16.50
CA ALA A 455 -19.97 -7.84 -15.07
C ALA A 455 -20.04 -9.07 -14.15
N ALA A 456 -20.34 -10.27 -14.65
CA ALA A 456 -20.55 -11.45 -13.79
C ALA A 456 -19.26 -12.12 -13.30
N GLY A 457 -18.10 -11.81 -13.88
CA GLY A 457 -16.80 -12.42 -13.55
C GLY A 457 -15.67 -11.45 -13.20
N TRP A 458 -15.91 -10.12 -13.25
CA TRP A 458 -14.90 -9.13 -12.89
C TRP A 458 -14.85 -8.96 -11.37
N ASP A 459 -14.08 -9.81 -10.68
CA ASP A 459 -13.69 -9.52 -9.30
C ASP A 459 -13.07 -8.11 -9.25
N LYS A 460 -13.54 -7.28 -8.33
CA LYS A 460 -13.19 -5.85 -8.22
C LYS A 460 -11.72 -5.62 -7.89
N LYS A 461 -10.97 -6.68 -7.57
CA LYS A 461 -9.51 -6.65 -7.42
C LYS A 461 -8.74 -6.61 -8.74
N TRP A 462 -9.36 -7.02 -9.85
CA TRP A 462 -8.73 -7.05 -11.17
C TRP A 462 -8.68 -5.68 -11.81
N MET A 463 -7.56 -5.43 -12.49
CA MET A 463 -7.25 -4.17 -13.13
C MET A 463 -6.39 -4.38 -14.38
N THR A 464 -6.45 -3.41 -15.29
CA THR A 464 -5.61 -3.36 -16.50
C THR A 464 -4.86 -2.02 -16.53
N PRO A 465 -3.63 -1.97 -17.08
CA PRO A 465 -3.00 -0.70 -17.39
C PRO A 465 -3.76 -0.10 -18.57
N ARG A 466 -4.51 0.96 -18.28
CA ARG A 466 -5.45 1.64 -19.19
C ARG A 466 -6.64 0.76 -19.54
N VAL A 467 -7.52 1.28 -20.38
CA VAL A 467 -8.74 0.57 -20.81
C VAL A 467 -8.34 -0.59 -21.73
N PRO A 468 -8.76 -1.84 -21.47
CA PRO A 468 -8.45 -2.95 -22.37
C PRO A 468 -9.17 -2.74 -23.71
N GLU A 469 -8.64 -3.33 -24.77
CA GLU A 469 -9.35 -3.32 -26.06
C GLU A 469 -10.74 -3.98 -25.92
N PRO A 470 -11.70 -3.65 -26.82
CA PRO A 470 -12.94 -4.40 -26.91
C PRO A 470 -12.65 -5.91 -27.03
N GLU A 471 -13.31 -6.72 -26.19
CA GLU A 471 -13.09 -8.17 -26.07
C GLU A 471 -11.63 -8.55 -25.69
N GLY A 472 -10.87 -7.60 -25.15
CA GLY A 472 -9.47 -7.75 -24.76
C GLY A 472 -9.30 -8.77 -23.65
N ILE A 473 -10.19 -8.73 -22.66
CA ILE A 473 -10.24 -9.62 -21.51
C ILE A 473 -11.66 -10.17 -21.39
N LEU A 474 -11.78 -11.50 -21.35
CA LEU A 474 -13.06 -12.18 -21.16
C LEU A 474 -12.96 -13.18 -20.01
N PHE A 475 -13.86 -13.06 -19.03
CA PHE A 475 -14.05 -14.06 -17.99
C PHE A 475 -15.08 -15.07 -18.49
N LEU A 476 -14.66 -16.32 -18.63
CA LEU A 476 -15.43 -17.45 -19.13
C LEU A 476 -15.60 -18.47 -17.99
N PRO A 477 -16.60 -19.38 -18.06
CA PRO A 477 -16.69 -20.49 -17.13
C PRO A 477 -15.42 -21.35 -17.11
N SER A 478 -14.72 -21.47 -18.24
CA SER A 478 -13.47 -22.24 -18.36
C SER A 478 -12.21 -21.49 -17.90
N GLY A 479 -12.32 -20.23 -17.45
CA GLY A 479 -11.18 -19.40 -17.05
C GLY A 479 -11.18 -18.01 -17.68
N ILE A 480 -10.00 -17.47 -17.98
CA ILE A 480 -9.79 -16.11 -18.49
C ILE A 480 -9.20 -16.19 -19.90
N ARG A 481 -9.84 -15.55 -20.87
CA ARG A 481 -9.30 -15.39 -22.23
C ARG A 481 -8.72 -13.99 -22.39
N ILE A 482 -7.47 -13.92 -22.81
CA ILE A 482 -6.79 -12.68 -23.18
C ILE A 482 -6.61 -12.65 -24.70
N LYS A 483 -7.13 -11.61 -25.35
CA LYS A 483 -6.75 -11.25 -26.71
C LYS A 483 -5.37 -10.61 -26.65
N GLY A 484 -4.37 -11.22 -27.28
CA GLY A 484 -3.01 -10.69 -27.22
C GLY A 484 -2.92 -9.26 -27.73
N SER A 485 -2.20 -8.41 -26.99
CA SER A 485 -1.93 -7.03 -27.40
C SER A 485 -1.06 -7.03 -28.66
N ARG A 486 -1.32 -6.13 -29.61
CA ARG A 486 -0.45 -5.98 -30.78
C ARG A 486 0.99 -5.63 -30.38
N PHE A 487 1.13 -4.78 -29.38
CA PHE A 487 2.41 -4.25 -28.92
C PHE A 487 2.94 -5.02 -27.70
N PRO A 488 4.27 -5.06 -27.49
CA PRO A 488 4.87 -5.67 -26.31
C PRO A 488 4.56 -4.88 -25.03
N LEU A 489 4.76 -5.50 -23.86
CA LEU A 489 4.50 -4.91 -22.54
C LEU A 489 5.19 -3.55 -22.29
N LYS A 490 6.30 -3.27 -22.99
CA LYS A 490 7.03 -2.00 -22.92
C LYS A 490 6.41 -0.83 -23.68
N ASP A 491 5.29 -1.06 -24.33
CA ASP A 491 4.56 -0.05 -25.10
C ASP A 491 3.28 0.34 -24.35
N VAL A 492 2.98 1.64 -24.27
CA VAL A 492 1.75 2.16 -23.66
C VAL A 492 0.48 1.60 -24.30
N ALA A 493 0.56 1.19 -25.58
CA ALA A 493 -0.54 0.57 -26.31
C ALA A 493 -0.81 -0.89 -25.93
N ALA A 494 0.05 -1.53 -25.11
CA ALA A 494 -0.20 -2.85 -24.55
C ALA A 494 -1.20 -2.76 -23.37
N ARG A 495 -2.49 -2.93 -23.68
CA ARG A 495 -3.59 -2.71 -22.72
C ARG A 495 -4.28 -3.99 -22.24
N ASN A 496 -4.10 -5.11 -22.94
CA ASN A 496 -4.71 -6.39 -22.58
C ASN A 496 -3.77 -7.16 -21.61
N ILE A 497 -3.54 -6.56 -20.45
CA ILE A 497 -2.71 -7.09 -19.37
C ILE A 497 -3.58 -7.10 -18.12
N LEU A 498 -3.91 -8.28 -17.60
CA LEU A 498 -4.80 -8.41 -16.45
C LEU A 498 -3.98 -8.63 -15.17
N LEU A 499 -4.12 -7.72 -14.22
CA LEU A 499 -3.24 -7.57 -13.06
C LEU A 499 -4.02 -7.54 -11.74
N GLN A 500 -3.36 -7.95 -10.67
CA GLN A 500 -3.72 -7.66 -9.27
C GLN A 500 -2.56 -6.95 -8.59
N ARG A 501 -2.87 -6.21 -7.52
CA ARG A 501 -1.87 -5.57 -6.66
C ARG A 501 -1.01 -6.60 -5.95
N GLN A 502 0.29 -6.37 -5.88
CA GLN A 502 1.14 -7.08 -4.93
C GLN A 502 0.89 -6.51 -3.53
N THR A 503 0.37 -7.32 -2.60
CA THR A 503 0.00 -6.90 -1.23
C THR A 503 0.98 -7.39 -0.16
N SER A 504 1.85 -8.33 -0.50
CA SER A 504 2.88 -8.88 0.38
C SER A 504 4.27 -8.84 -0.26
N PHE A 505 5.30 -8.77 0.59
CA PHE A 505 6.69 -8.97 0.17
C PHE A 505 6.99 -10.45 -0.12
N CYS A 506 6.23 -11.35 0.50
CA CYS A 506 6.35 -12.80 0.32
C CYS A 506 5.02 -13.35 -0.19
N PHE A 507 5.00 -13.89 -1.41
CA PHE A 507 3.80 -14.49 -2.01
C PHE A 507 4.15 -15.51 -3.09
N ARG A 508 3.16 -16.30 -3.48
CA ARG A 508 3.18 -17.14 -4.69
C ARG A 508 2.05 -16.70 -5.62
N ALA A 509 2.35 -16.59 -6.91
CA ALA A 509 1.34 -16.50 -7.94
C ALA A 509 1.47 -17.64 -8.96
N GLU A 510 0.34 -18.13 -9.45
CA GLU A 510 0.25 -19.27 -10.35
C GLU A 510 -0.87 -19.08 -11.37
N THR A 511 -0.64 -19.53 -12.60
CA THR A 511 -1.67 -19.60 -13.65
C THR A 511 -1.49 -20.83 -14.52
N GLY A 512 -2.59 -21.40 -15.00
CA GLY A 512 -2.56 -22.48 -15.99
C GLY A 512 -2.97 -21.97 -17.36
N LEU A 513 -2.07 -21.97 -18.33
CA LEU A 513 -2.28 -21.59 -19.73
C LEU A 513 -2.51 -22.84 -20.59
N PHE A 514 -3.51 -22.84 -21.45
CA PHE A 514 -3.60 -23.81 -22.54
C PHE A 514 -2.67 -23.36 -23.66
N ILE A 515 -1.65 -24.16 -23.99
CA ILE A 515 -0.60 -23.79 -24.96
C ILE A 515 -1.26 -23.46 -26.32
N PRO A 516 -1.33 -22.17 -26.71
CA PRO A 516 -2.02 -21.75 -27.91
C PRO A 516 -1.13 -22.00 -29.13
N LYS A 517 -1.74 -21.96 -30.32
CA LYS A 517 -0.97 -21.94 -31.57
C LYS A 517 -0.31 -20.58 -31.74
N LEU A 518 0.96 -20.48 -31.33
CA LEU A 518 1.74 -19.26 -31.51
C LEU A 518 2.30 -19.17 -32.93
N ALA A 519 2.44 -17.95 -33.42
CA ALA A 519 3.32 -17.57 -34.52
C ALA A 519 4.65 -17.02 -33.97
N ASP A 520 5.65 -16.87 -34.83
CA ASP A 520 6.95 -16.34 -34.44
C ASP A 520 6.82 -14.92 -33.86
N GLY A 521 7.45 -14.70 -32.72
CA GLY A 521 7.39 -13.42 -31.99
C GLY A 521 6.13 -13.22 -31.13
N GLN A 522 5.19 -14.16 -31.12
CA GLN A 522 4.07 -14.16 -30.19
C GLN A 522 4.45 -14.79 -28.85
N GLU A 523 3.80 -14.31 -27.78
CA GLU A 523 3.99 -14.85 -26.44
C GLU A 523 2.75 -14.69 -25.57
N ALA A 524 2.67 -15.52 -24.52
CA ALA A 524 1.68 -15.39 -23.45
C ALA A 524 2.26 -15.93 -22.14
N GLY A 525 1.86 -15.36 -21.01
CA GLY A 525 2.37 -15.85 -19.74
C GLY A 525 1.99 -15.04 -18.51
N LEU A 526 2.83 -15.20 -17.48
CA LEU A 526 2.73 -14.59 -16.17
C LEU A 526 3.68 -13.38 -16.10
N THR A 527 3.28 -12.28 -15.48
CA THR A 527 4.13 -11.09 -15.31
C THR A 527 4.04 -10.50 -13.92
N CYS A 528 5.18 -10.00 -13.41
CA CYS A 528 5.25 -8.99 -12.37
C CYS A 528 5.52 -7.64 -13.04
N TYR A 529 4.58 -6.71 -12.92
CA TYR A 529 4.51 -5.48 -13.72
C TYR A 529 4.46 -4.26 -12.82
N TYR A 530 5.18 -3.19 -13.15
CA TYR A 530 5.02 -1.90 -12.48
C TYR A 530 4.37 -0.88 -13.43
N ASP A 531 5.01 -0.67 -14.57
CA ASP A 531 4.53 0.16 -15.70
C ASP A 531 5.21 -0.31 -17.00
N GLU A 532 4.96 0.37 -18.12
CA GLU A 532 5.60 0.05 -19.40
C GLU A 532 7.13 0.10 -19.34
N ASN A 533 7.69 0.78 -18.34
CA ASN A 533 9.13 1.01 -18.22
C ASN A 533 9.82 -0.11 -17.45
N THR A 534 9.11 -0.81 -16.56
CA THR A 534 9.67 -1.93 -15.82
C THR A 534 8.70 -3.08 -15.56
N TRP A 535 9.14 -4.28 -15.95
CA TRP A 535 8.41 -5.53 -15.74
C TRP A 535 9.34 -6.73 -15.86
N VAL A 536 8.91 -7.84 -15.29
CA VAL A 536 9.50 -9.17 -15.52
C VAL A 536 8.39 -10.16 -15.82
N CYS A 537 8.64 -11.12 -16.70
CA CYS A 537 7.66 -12.12 -17.09
C CYS A 537 8.28 -13.50 -17.24
N LEU A 538 7.43 -14.53 -17.11
CA LEU A 538 7.69 -15.89 -17.55
C LEU A 538 6.78 -16.18 -18.74
N ALA A 539 7.38 -16.30 -19.92
CA ALA A 539 6.67 -16.30 -21.19
C ALA A 539 6.78 -17.65 -21.89
N LEU A 540 5.65 -18.19 -22.34
CA LEU A 540 5.59 -19.18 -23.41
C LEU A 540 5.78 -18.46 -24.74
N CYS A 541 6.79 -18.86 -25.50
CA CYS A 541 7.18 -18.24 -26.76
C CYS A 541 7.27 -19.30 -27.87
N LYS A 542 7.42 -18.84 -29.11
CA LYS A 542 7.72 -19.71 -30.26
C LYS A 542 8.78 -19.13 -31.19
N ALA A 543 9.64 -20.03 -31.66
CA ALA A 543 10.57 -19.85 -32.78
C ALA A 543 10.58 -21.17 -33.58
N ASP A 544 11.72 -21.86 -33.69
CA ASP A 544 11.81 -23.20 -34.30
C ASP A 544 11.00 -24.28 -33.55
N GLY A 545 10.67 -24.02 -32.29
CA GLY A 545 9.78 -24.81 -31.43
C GLY A 545 9.20 -23.94 -30.31
N TYR A 546 8.36 -24.53 -29.46
CA TYR A 546 7.88 -23.85 -28.26
C TYR A 546 8.97 -23.82 -27.19
N TYR A 547 9.06 -22.72 -26.46
CA TYR A 547 9.98 -22.60 -25.34
C TYR A 547 9.44 -21.69 -24.25
N ILE A 548 9.95 -21.88 -23.03
CA ILE A 548 9.73 -21.01 -21.89
C ILE A 548 10.96 -20.14 -21.68
N GLN A 549 10.75 -18.87 -21.38
CA GLN A 549 11.82 -17.93 -21.09
C GLN A 549 11.37 -16.87 -20.09
N ALA A 550 12.20 -16.59 -19.09
CA ALA A 550 12.03 -15.39 -18.26
C ALA A 550 12.65 -14.17 -18.95
N LYS A 551 11.96 -13.03 -18.90
CA LYS A 551 12.41 -11.78 -19.54
C LYS A 551 12.19 -10.60 -18.62
N GLU A 552 13.19 -9.73 -18.50
CA GLU A 552 13.13 -8.49 -17.74
C GLU A 552 13.23 -7.30 -18.70
N HIS A 553 12.45 -6.26 -18.42
CA HIS A 553 12.55 -4.96 -19.04
C HIS A 553 12.84 -3.93 -17.96
N ILE A 554 13.95 -3.20 -18.11
CA ILE A 554 14.45 -2.24 -17.13
C ILE A 554 14.83 -0.95 -17.88
N GLY A 555 13.84 -0.07 -18.01
CA GLY A 555 13.96 1.14 -18.80
C GLY A 555 14.28 0.83 -20.26
N GLU A 556 15.46 1.19 -20.75
CA GLU A 556 15.85 0.92 -22.15
C GLU A 556 16.47 -0.48 -22.35
N LYS A 557 16.61 -1.28 -21.29
CA LYS A 557 17.33 -2.55 -21.32
C LYS A 557 16.37 -3.74 -21.24
N ASP A 558 16.48 -4.64 -22.22
CA ASP A 558 15.87 -5.98 -22.19
C ASP A 558 16.91 -7.02 -21.75
N ILE A 559 16.55 -7.88 -20.79
CA ILE A 559 17.37 -9.02 -20.34
C ILE A 559 16.58 -10.30 -20.62
N LEU A 560 17.19 -11.21 -21.37
CA LEU A 560 16.59 -12.51 -21.73
C LEU A 560 17.35 -13.61 -21.02
N HIS A 561 16.65 -14.40 -20.21
CA HIS A 561 17.22 -15.54 -19.48
C HIS A 561 17.28 -16.80 -20.35
N GLU A 562 17.72 -17.92 -19.78
CA GLU A 562 17.84 -19.19 -20.50
C GLU A 562 16.51 -19.63 -21.14
N LYS A 563 16.59 -20.23 -22.32
CA LYS A 563 15.44 -20.80 -23.03
C LYS A 563 15.29 -22.27 -22.69
N TYR A 564 14.10 -22.65 -22.26
CA TYR A 564 13.73 -24.04 -22.00
C TYR A 564 12.85 -24.54 -23.14
N MET A 565 13.43 -25.32 -24.04
CA MET A 565 12.70 -25.91 -25.16
C MET A 565 11.66 -26.93 -24.65
N LEU A 566 10.43 -26.81 -25.14
CA LEU A 566 9.37 -27.76 -24.87
C LEU A 566 9.36 -28.85 -25.96
N SER A 567 8.71 -29.98 -25.67
CA SER A 567 8.51 -31.05 -26.66
C SER A 567 7.59 -30.58 -27.80
N ASP A 568 7.81 -31.12 -29.01
CA ASP A 568 7.05 -30.74 -30.22
C ASP A 568 5.54 -31.04 -30.10
N ASP A 569 5.15 -31.96 -29.22
CA ASP A 569 3.77 -32.39 -28.97
C ASP A 569 3.07 -31.57 -27.85
N CYS A 570 3.66 -30.47 -27.38
CA CYS A 570 3.11 -29.68 -26.27
C CYS A 570 1.87 -28.85 -26.63
N ALA A 571 1.63 -28.57 -27.92
CA ALA A 571 0.52 -27.72 -28.36
C ALA A 571 -0.85 -28.26 -27.87
N GLY A 572 -1.65 -27.38 -27.26
CA GLY A 572 -2.96 -27.74 -26.70
C GLY A 572 -2.92 -28.37 -25.31
N LYS A 573 -1.76 -28.80 -24.80
CA LYS A 573 -1.62 -29.22 -23.39
C LYS A 573 -1.72 -28.01 -22.46
N LYS A 574 -2.04 -28.26 -21.20
CA LYS A 574 -1.96 -27.24 -20.15
C LYS A 574 -0.51 -27.06 -19.70
N ILE A 575 -0.07 -25.82 -19.54
CA ILE A 575 1.17 -25.45 -18.85
C ILE A 575 0.86 -24.57 -17.66
N THR A 576 1.42 -24.90 -16.51
CA THR A 576 1.31 -24.10 -15.30
C THR A 576 2.55 -23.22 -15.18
N LEU A 577 2.36 -21.92 -14.97
CA LEU A 577 3.41 -20.90 -14.82
C LEU A 577 3.32 -20.32 -13.41
N LYS A 578 4.46 -20.21 -12.73
CA LYS A 578 4.52 -19.84 -11.31
C LYS A 578 5.62 -18.83 -11.04
N VAL A 579 5.38 -17.99 -10.06
CA VAL A 579 6.40 -17.15 -9.42
C VAL A 579 6.27 -17.29 -7.90
N LYS A 580 7.39 -17.60 -7.25
CA LYS A 580 7.56 -17.42 -5.81
C LYS A 580 8.36 -16.15 -5.59
N THR A 581 7.82 -15.22 -4.80
CA THR A 581 8.47 -13.96 -4.46
C THR A 581 8.84 -13.97 -2.98
N GLU A 582 10.09 -13.59 -2.70
CA GLU A 582 10.63 -13.37 -1.36
C GLU A 582 11.37 -12.02 -1.39
N TYR A 583 10.71 -10.95 -0.93
CA TYR A 583 11.25 -9.59 -0.96
C TYR A 583 11.67 -9.12 -2.36
N LEU A 584 12.99 -9.05 -2.64
CA LEU A 584 13.57 -8.69 -3.94
C LEU A 584 13.83 -9.91 -4.84
N ARG A 585 13.75 -11.13 -4.32
CA ARG A 585 14.03 -12.36 -5.06
C ARG A 585 12.78 -12.95 -5.71
N ARG A 586 12.90 -13.38 -6.97
CA ARG A 586 11.86 -14.09 -7.76
C ARG A 586 12.38 -15.45 -8.19
N LEU A 587 11.62 -16.50 -7.95
CA LEU A 587 11.83 -17.81 -8.52
C LEU A 587 10.68 -18.13 -9.47
N PHE A 588 10.98 -18.24 -10.76
CA PHE A 588 10.03 -18.63 -11.79
C PHE A 588 10.13 -20.12 -12.08
N THR A 589 9.00 -20.82 -12.01
CA THR A 589 8.90 -22.25 -12.35
C THR A 589 7.75 -22.50 -13.31
N PHE A 590 7.83 -23.60 -14.06
CA PHE A 590 6.75 -24.06 -14.94
C PHE A 590 6.58 -25.57 -14.88
N CYS A 591 5.40 -26.05 -15.26
CA CYS A 591 5.09 -27.47 -15.34
C CYS A 591 4.12 -27.72 -16.50
N VAL A 592 4.57 -28.45 -17.53
CA VAL A 592 3.70 -28.93 -18.61
C VAL A 592 2.94 -30.16 -18.10
N GLU A 593 1.67 -30.29 -18.49
CA GLU A 593 0.83 -31.43 -18.13
C GLU A 593 1.52 -32.77 -18.40
N GLY A 594 1.64 -33.59 -17.35
CA GLY A 594 2.32 -34.89 -17.39
C GLY A 594 3.84 -34.83 -17.21
N GLN A 595 4.42 -33.66 -16.90
CA GLN A 595 5.85 -33.47 -16.65
C GLN A 595 6.12 -32.95 -15.23
N GLU A 596 7.38 -33.06 -14.78
CA GLU A 596 7.82 -32.49 -13.51
C GLU A 596 7.95 -30.95 -13.58
N GLU A 597 7.85 -30.30 -12.42
CA GLU A 597 8.06 -28.86 -12.32
C GLU A 597 9.53 -28.51 -12.55
N THR A 598 9.78 -27.51 -13.40
CA THR A 598 11.12 -27.07 -13.80
C THR A 598 11.32 -25.60 -13.41
N ALA A 599 12.47 -25.28 -12.81
CA ALA A 599 12.88 -23.90 -12.57
C ALA A 599 13.35 -23.26 -13.88
N ALA A 600 12.73 -22.15 -14.27
CA ALA A 600 13.07 -21.41 -15.48
C ALA A 600 14.08 -20.27 -15.21
N ALA A 601 13.94 -19.59 -14.08
CA ALA A 601 14.89 -18.54 -13.70
C ALA A 601 14.78 -18.24 -12.21
N GLU A 602 15.91 -17.88 -11.62
CA GLU A 602 15.98 -17.28 -10.30
C GLU A 602 16.62 -15.90 -10.43
N LEU A 603 15.86 -14.86 -10.06
CA LEU A 603 16.30 -13.48 -10.09
C LEU A 603 16.51 -13.04 -8.65
N PRO A 604 17.75 -12.76 -8.22
CA PRO A 604 18.03 -12.41 -6.82
C PRO A 604 17.54 -11.01 -6.46
N ASP A 605 17.40 -10.12 -7.45
CA ASP A 605 17.11 -8.71 -7.22
C ASP A 605 16.29 -8.10 -8.37
N VAL A 606 15.05 -7.69 -8.08
CA VAL A 606 14.20 -6.90 -8.98
C VAL A 606 13.81 -5.56 -8.38
N PHE A 607 14.79 -4.83 -7.84
CA PHE A 607 14.64 -3.47 -7.30
C PHE A 607 13.86 -2.50 -8.22
N TYR A 608 13.86 -2.73 -9.53
CA TYR A 608 13.21 -1.89 -10.53
C TYR A 608 11.67 -1.98 -10.54
N LEU A 609 11.05 -2.91 -9.80
CA LEU A 609 9.60 -3.03 -9.64
C LEU A 609 9.04 -2.14 -8.51
N CYS A 610 9.54 -0.91 -8.37
CA CYS A 610 9.08 0.02 -7.35
C CYS A 610 9.19 1.49 -7.79
N ASP A 611 8.70 2.40 -6.95
CA ASP A 611 8.75 3.86 -7.17
C ASP A 611 10.20 4.35 -7.33
N GLU A 612 11.11 3.87 -6.48
CA GLU A 612 12.51 4.31 -6.39
C GLU A 612 13.45 3.61 -7.38
N GLY A 613 13.00 2.52 -8.00
CA GLY A 613 13.87 1.57 -8.70
C GLY A 613 14.55 2.13 -9.94
N ILE A 614 13.87 2.99 -10.71
CA ILE A 614 14.46 3.72 -11.84
C ILE A 614 13.96 5.16 -11.88
N ARG A 615 14.71 6.04 -12.55
CA ARG A 615 14.33 7.44 -12.78
C ARG A 615 13.79 7.63 -14.19
N MET A 616 12.60 7.11 -14.46
CA MET A 616 11.94 7.25 -15.76
C MET A 616 10.43 7.44 -15.59
N GLY A 617 9.86 8.37 -16.36
CA GLY A 617 8.45 8.76 -16.21
C GLY A 617 8.13 9.31 -14.81
N LYS A 618 6.85 9.22 -14.44
CA LYS A 618 6.42 9.41 -13.04
C LYS A 618 6.03 8.06 -12.48
N ARG A 619 6.48 7.76 -11.27
CA ARG A 619 6.34 6.44 -10.65
C ARG A 619 5.70 6.61 -9.27
N PHE A 620 4.41 6.32 -9.21
CA PHE A 620 3.55 6.60 -8.05
C PHE A 620 2.61 5.43 -7.71
N THR A 621 2.79 4.29 -8.38
CA THR A 621 1.92 3.13 -8.34
C THR A 621 2.42 2.11 -7.31
N GLY A 622 2.86 0.94 -7.76
CA GLY A 622 3.28 -0.20 -6.95
C GLY A 622 3.39 -1.45 -7.81
N ALA A 623 4.12 -2.46 -7.35
CA ALA A 623 4.23 -3.72 -8.07
C ALA A 623 2.86 -4.42 -8.22
N MET A 624 2.65 -5.00 -9.38
CA MET A 624 1.47 -5.78 -9.76
C MET A 624 1.90 -7.17 -10.19
N THR A 625 0.98 -8.14 -10.16
CA THR A 625 1.21 -9.49 -10.68
C THR A 625 -0.02 -9.96 -11.45
N GLY A 626 0.18 -10.63 -12.58
CA GLY A 626 -0.94 -11.02 -13.42
C GLY A 626 -0.53 -11.77 -14.68
N ILE A 627 -1.41 -11.73 -15.67
CA ILE A 627 -1.30 -12.49 -16.92
C ILE A 627 -1.46 -11.58 -18.14
N TYR A 628 -0.81 -11.98 -19.23
CA TYR A 628 -0.77 -11.19 -20.46
C TYR A 628 -0.58 -12.07 -21.69
N ALA A 629 -0.81 -11.47 -22.86
CA ALA A 629 -0.43 -12.04 -24.15
C ALA A 629 -0.03 -10.94 -25.14
N VAL A 630 0.90 -11.26 -26.03
CA VAL A 630 1.41 -10.40 -27.11
C VAL A 630 1.21 -11.12 -28.44
N ALA A 631 0.46 -10.47 -29.33
CA ALA A 631 0.00 -10.99 -30.61
C ALA A 631 0.88 -10.55 -31.79
N GLY A 632 1.53 -9.39 -31.69
CA GLY A 632 2.15 -8.75 -32.86
C GLY A 632 1.10 -8.43 -33.93
N GLU A 633 1.44 -8.63 -35.19
CA GLU A 633 0.55 -8.36 -36.33
C GLU A 633 -0.52 -9.45 -36.56
N GLN A 634 -0.37 -10.63 -35.95
CA GLN A 634 -1.29 -11.76 -36.14
C GLN A 634 -2.18 -11.93 -34.92
N LYS A 635 -3.43 -12.33 -35.12
CA LYS A 635 -4.39 -12.51 -34.02
C LYS A 635 -3.94 -13.63 -33.07
N LEU A 636 -3.98 -13.37 -31.77
CA LEU A 636 -3.73 -14.36 -30.72
C LEU A 636 -4.84 -14.29 -29.66
N TYR A 637 -5.32 -15.45 -29.22
CA TYR A 637 -6.06 -15.61 -27.98
C TYR A 637 -5.33 -16.60 -27.09
N ALA A 638 -5.08 -16.20 -25.85
CA ALA A 638 -4.49 -17.03 -24.81
C ALA A 638 -5.55 -17.36 -23.77
N ASP A 639 -5.77 -18.64 -23.51
CA ASP A 639 -6.77 -19.14 -22.57
C ASP A 639 -6.10 -19.63 -21.29
N PHE A 640 -6.37 -18.93 -20.19
CA PHE A 640 -5.87 -19.23 -18.86
C PHE A 640 -6.97 -19.89 -18.04
N SER A 641 -6.77 -21.14 -17.63
CA SER A 641 -7.74 -21.90 -16.80
C SER A 641 -7.99 -21.27 -15.42
N HIS A 642 -6.99 -20.59 -14.83
CA HIS A 642 -7.08 -19.99 -13.50
C HIS A 642 -5.96 -18.97 -13.28
N PHE A 643 -6.08 -18.13 -12.26
CA PHE A 643 -5.00 -17.36 -11.67
C PHE A 643 -5.15 -17.34 -10.14
N ILE A 644 -4.09 -17.71 -9.44
CA ILE A 644 -4.04 -17.77 -7.98
C ILE A 644 -2.95 -16.82 -7.50
N TYR A 645 -3.27 -16.01 -6.49
CA TYR A 645 -2.32 -15.18 -5.74
C TYR A 645 -2.50 -15.51 -4.27
N GLN A 646 -1.42 -15.88 -3.60
CA GLN A 646 -1.45 -16.30 -2.20
C GLN A 646 -0.22 -15.74 -1.46
N ASP A 647 -0.47 -14.99 -0.40
CA ASP A 647 0.58 -14.56 0.54
C ASP A 647 1.19 -15.80 1.22
N ILE A 648 2.50 -15.78 1.44
CA ILE A 648 3.23 -16.83 2.16
C ILE A 648 4.01 -16.20 3.32
N GLU A 649 4.16 -16.97 4.40
CA GLU A 649 4.92 -16.57 5.60
C GLU A 649 6.43 -16.49 5.36
#